data_AF-A0AAD9W958-F1
#
_entry.id   AF-A0AAD9W958-F1
#
_cell.length_a   1.000
_cell.length_b   1.000
_cell.length_c   1.000
_cell.angle_alpha   90.00
_cell.angle_beta   90.00
_cell.angle_gamma   90.00
#
_symmetry.space_group_name_H-M   'P 1'
#
loop_
_entity.id
_entity.type
_entity.pdbx_description
1 polymer ?
#
loop_
_entity_poly.entity_id
_entity_poly.type
_entity_poly.pdbx_seq_one_letter_code
_entity_poly.pdbx_strand_id
1 'polypeptide(L)'
;MPATVDPELGVHKKDDDLYIKGGRTRGSSLGWKAAPRIAPRKTLKRLGLLVLIAAAAYLFIHNIPTDVGPRKSGRPTYPTAKAPPGVAPKPQVPSTTETVEEDEGEAAPPSRDFNGPVRFLELAETLHAISGTHGGSTLNKNVLFAASSLRSAGSLLPLACKMGRELRAYVHFALLSRSDIPIDDLRAVNGIDKSCEIIFHDARVEFPSISSDERFAKSAERALYHINNYMHPQAIIVDSSEAEEPLLLRSLQKQATKLQLGHAIVELPGPTVDRLSWISKLDATSLSNWNRASVDILVHAHTGASGSLIRLLKSLRAADYTASAVPHLTIELPEEIDPPTSQFLQNFHWPPRRAFNPAIANQLTLRHRISRRGDTEEESSVRFLEGFWPSNTAFSHVLVLSPQVELSPNYFHYLKLALLEYRYSGPAIYQAWDKRVFSLSLDLPSKNLEGSTPFVPPTRQPGQPDGPELGASSSSHSAAFLWQAPNSNAALFIGERWAELHGFVSQLLEAQHGLQSTPALLAEKSVSKDYPSWLEHALRLCRARGYMTVYPGADLAANLATTHGELYQKPEEYENDRSSTKHSDEDEIILRQGTLLDGLPNGEGLPRFNEMSLLSWDDNRISLEDLNEESIKYAAGFRRTVGGCRSGQPAQPDPSAKDLFCMGDDGV
;
A
#
# COMPACT_ATOMS: atom_id res chain seq x y z
N MET A 1 22.07 55.51 27.04
CA MET A 1 21.52 56.87 26.94
C MET A 1 22.55 57.75 26.25
N PRO A 2 22.17 58.71 25.39
CA PRO A 2 20.96 58.87 24.56
C PRO A 2 21.40 58.81 23.05
N ALA A 3 20.62 59.06 21.99
CA ALA A 3 19.32 59.66 21.79
C ALA A 3 18.71 59.11 20.48
N THR A 4 17.39 59.08 20.45
CA THR A 4 16.49 58.94 19.30
C THR A 4 16.68 60.06 18.26
N VAL A 5 16.36 59.79 16.98
CA VAL A 5 15.33 60.48 16.15
C VAL A 5 15.51 60.09 14.66
N ASP A 6 14.38 59.67 14.07
CA ASP A 6 14.02 59.39 12.65
C ASP A 6 14.26 60.59 11.67
N PRO A 7 13.67 60.69 10.44
CA PRO A 7 13.34 59.75 9.34
C PRO A 7 13.84 60.30 7.96
N GLU A 8 13.36 59.66 6.88
CA GLU A 8 13.01 60.26 5.56
C GLU A 8 13.98 60.19 4.36
N LEU A 9 13.41 59.56 3.30
CA LEU A 9 13.37 59.96 1.90
C LEU A 9 14.64 60.02 1.04
N GLY A 10 14.53 59.39 -0.14
CA GLY A 10 14.95 60.06 -1.37
C GLY A 10 15.80 59.24 -2.34
N VAL A 11 15.13 58.41 -3.13
CA VAL A 11 15.33 58.15 -4.56
C VAL A 11 16.46 58.96 -5.25
N HIS A 12 17.38 58.27 -5.94
CA HIS A 12 17.93 58.60 -7.27
C HIS A 12 18.88 57.44 -7.69
N LYS A 13 18.43 56.43 -8.44
CA LYS A 13 18.39 56.37 -9.90
C LYS A 13 19.69 56.82 -10.58
N LYS A 14 20.50 55.86 -11.05
CA LYS A 14 21.30 56.03 -12.26
C LYS A 14 21.54 54.69 -12.96
N ASP A 15 21.04 54.64 -14.18
CA ASP A 15 21.17 53.60 -15.20
C ASP A 15 22.64 53.42 -15.65
N ASP A 16 22.98 52.24 -16.14
CA ASP A 16 23.75 52.08 -17.38
C ASP A 16 23.54 50.67 -17.95
N ASP A 17 22.80 50.63 -19.07
CA ASP A 17 22.52 49.49 -19.93
C ASP A 17 23.77 48.99 -20.67
N LEU A 18 23.88 47.68 -20.92
CA LEU A 18 24.44 47.15 -22.18
C LEU A 18 23.91 45.73 -22.50
N TYR A 19 22.84 45.74 -23.30
CA TYR A 19 22.44 44.89 -24.43
C TYR A 19 23.08 43.50 -24.67
N ILE A 20 22.30 42.39 -24.72
CA ILE A 20 21.40 41.81 -25.77
C ILE A 20 22.05 40.70 -26.65
N LYS A 21 21.44 39.50 -26.65
CA LYS A 21 20.83 38.76 -27.81
C LYS A 21 20.44 37.35 -27.33
N GLY A 22 19.26 36.78 -27.55
CA GLY A 22 17.99 37.16 -28.18
C GLY A 22 16.92 36.21 -27.59
N GLY A 23 15.67 36.63 -27.42
CA GLY A 23 14.68 36.80 -28.49
C GLY A 23 13.86 35.50 -28.60
N ARG A 24 12.53 35.47 -28.50
CA ARG A 24 11.54 36.53 -28.62
C ARG A 24 10.20 36.05 -28.02
N THR A 25 9.74 36.84 -27.05
CA THR A 25 8.41 37.47 -26.93
C THR A 25 7.14 36.69 -26.57
N ARG A 26 6.63 37.08 -25.38
CA ARG A 26 5.31 37.69 -25.03
C ARG A 26 4.05 36.88 -25.36
N GLY A 27 3.13 36.61 -24.44
CA GLY A 27 2.79 37.31 -23.20
C GLY A 27 1.63 38.29 -23.42
N SER A 28 0.53 37.99 -22.72
CA SER A 28 -0.64 38.85 -22.40
C SER A 28 -1.67 39.12 -23.50
N SER A 29 -2.91 38.69 -23.27
CA SER A 29 -4.04 39.61 -23.02
C SER A 29 -5.36 38.85 -22.82
N LEU A 30 -6.08 39.18 -21.75
CA LEU A 30 -7.52 38.99 -21.58
C LEU A 30 -8.30 39.43 -22.84
N GLY A 31 -9.37 38.71 -23.16
CA GLY A 31 -10.36 39.16 -24.13
C GLY A 31 -11.35 38.07 -24.52
N TRP A 32 -12.57 38.20 -24.00
CA TRP A 32 -13.74 37.40 -24.36
C TRP A 32 -13.84 37.15 -25.87
N LYS A 33 -13.99 35.89 -26.27
CA LYS A 33 -14.33 35.54 -27.66
C LYS A 33 -15.77 35.05 -27.74
N ALA A 34 -16.60 35.91 -28.32
CA ALA A 34 -17.91 35.59 -28.84
C ALA A 34 -17.86 34.39 -29.81
N ALA A 35 -18.94 33.61 -29.80
CA ALA A 35 -19.15 32.44 -30.66
C ALA A 35 -18.95 32.76 -32.15
N PRO A 36 -18.20 31.95 -32.93
CA PRO A 36 -18.08 32.17 -34.36
C PRO A 36 -19.24 31.49 -35.08
N ARG A 37 -20.07 32.29 -35.75
CA ARG A 37 -21.01 31.84 -36.78
C ARG A 37 -20.23 31.10 -37.87
N ILE A 38 -20.57 29.83 -38.09
CA ILE A 38 -19.92 28.94 -39.06
C ILE A 38 -20.33 29.36 -40.48
N ALA A 39 -19.36 29.76 -41.31
CA ALA A 39 -19.55 30.03 -42.72
C ALA A 39 -19.62 28.71 -43.54
N PRO A 40 -20.58 28.55 -44.46
CA PRO A 40 -20.93 27.26 -45.10
C PRO A 40 -19.92 26.71 -46.11
N ARG A 41 -18.77 27.38 -46.34
CA ARG A 41 -17.76 26.93 -47.32
C ARG A 41 -16.68 25.99 -46.74
N LYS A 42 -16.55 25.86 -45.41
CA LYS A 42 -15.58 24.95 -44.77
C LYS A 42 -16.14 23.56 -44.45
N THR A 43 -17.46 23.39 -44.43
CA THR A 43 -18.13 22.10 -44.17
C THR A 43 -18.07 21.17 -45.39
N LEU A 44 -18.18 21.70 -46.62
CA LEU A 44 -18.07 20.91 -47.86
C LEU A 44 -16.69 20.24 -48.03
N LYS A 45 -15.60 20.89 -47.61
CA LYS A 45 -14.26 20.28 -47.63
C LYS A 45 -14.10 19.14 -46.61
N ARG A 46 -14.73 19.28 -45.44
CA ARG A 46 -14.74 18.23 -44.40
C ARG A 46 -15.62 17.05 -44.80
N LEU A 47 -16.75 17.32 -45.47
CA LEU A 47 -17.62 16.28 -46.01
C LEU A 47 -16.94 15.52 -47.16
N GLY A 48 -16.25 16.24 -48.07
CA GLY A 48 -15.45 15.61 -49.11
C GLY A 48 -14.33 14.73 -48.56
N LEU A 49 -13.66 15.15 -47.49
CA LEU A 49 -12.64 14.33 -46.81
C LEU A 49 -13.24 13.09 -46.15
N LEU A 50 -14.41 13.21 -45.53
CA LEU A 50 -15.14 12.08 -44.95
C LEU A 50 -15.57 11.07 -46.01
N VAL A 51 -16.04 11.52 -47.17
CA VAL A 51 -16.38 10.64 -48.30
C VAL A 51 -15.13 9.94 -48.84
N LEU A 52 -13.99 10.63 -48.89
CA LEU A 52 -12.72 10.04 -49.31
C LEU A 52 -12.23 8.97 -48.33
N ILE A 53 -12.35 9.22 -47.02
CA ILE A 53 -12.00 8.25 -45.98
C ILE A 53 -12.96 7.05 -46.03
N ALA A 54 -14.25 7.28 -46.21
CA ALA A 54 -15.24 6.22 -46.35
C ALA A 54 -15.00 5.37 -47.62
N ALA A 55 -14.64 6.00 -48.73
CA ALA A 55 -14.28 5.31 -49.97
C ALA A 55 -12.98 4.50 -49.82
N ALA A 56 -11.99 5.04 -49.11
CA ALA A 56 -10.75 4.32 -48.79
C ALA A 56 -11.02 3.12 -47.86
N ALA A 57 -11.86 3.28 -46.85
CA ALA A 57 -12.27 2.19 -45.96
C ALA A 57 -13.08 1.12 -46.72
N TYR A 58 -13.99 1.54 -47.62
CA TYR A 58 -14.73 0.62 -48.47
C TYR A 58 -13.83 -0.16 -49.42
N LEU A 59 -12.88 0.51 -50.09
CA LEU A 59 -11.90 -0.15 -50.95
C LEU A 59 -10.96 -1.07 -50.16
N PHE A 60 -10.63 -0.70 -48.92
CA PHE A 60 -9.81 -1.54 -48.04
C PHE A 60 -10.57 -2.81 -47.66
N ILE A 61 -11.81 -2.69 -47.19
CA ILE A 61 -12.67 -3.84 -46.82
C ILE A 61 -12.95 -4.74 -48.03
N HIS A 62 -13.20 -4.16 -49.20
CA HIS A 62 -13.56 -4.92 -50.40
C HIS A 62 -12.37 -5.58 -51.10
N ASN A 63 -11.14 -5.11 -50.85
CA ASN A 63 -9.90 -5.74 -51.33
C ASN A 63 -9.12 -6.49 -50.24
N ILE A 64 -9.75 -6.82 -49.10
CA ILE A 64 -9.15 -7.79 -48.16
C ILE A 64 -9.10 -9.14 -48.90
N PRO A 65 -7.90 -9.70 -49.18
CA PRO A 65 -7.81 -11.03 -49.74
C PRO A 65 -8.30 -12.01 -48.67
N THR A 66 -9.41 -12.70 -48.93
CA THR A 66 -10.00 -13.69 -48.04
C THR A 66 -9.25 -15.04 -48.00
N ASP A 67 -8.04 -15.11 -48.57
CA ASP A 67 -7.21 -16.33 -48.62
C ASP A 67 -5.99 -16.33 -47.68
N VAL A 68 -5.91 -15.39 -46.72
CA VAL A 68 -4.86 -15.43 -45.68
C VAL A 68 -5.37 -16.14 -44.44
N GLY A 69 -5.33 -17.48 -44.47
CA GLY A 69 -5.48 -18.32 -43.29
C GLY A 69 -4.40 -18.04 -42.22
N PRO A 70 -4.59 -18.50 -40.97
CA PRO A 70 -3.65 -18.23 -39.89
C PRO A 70 -2.24 -18.72 -40.27
N ARG A 71 -1.28 -17.78 -40.26
CA ARG A 71 0.14 -18.04 -40.49
C ARG A 71 0.60 -19.12 -39.51
N LYS A 72 0.75 -20.35 -40.00
CA LYS A 72 1.64 -21.33 -39.37
C LYS A 72 3.04 -20.74 -39.45
N SER A 73 3.64 -20.40 -38.31
CA SER A 73 5.02 -19.96 -38.19
C SER A 73 5.95 -21.12 -38.57
N GLY A 74 6.14 -21.31 -39.88
CA GLY A 74 7.19 -22.15 -40.42
C GLY A 74 8.54 -21.56 -40.02
N ARG A 75 9.30 -22.33 -39.24
CA ARG A 75 10.71 -22.14 -38.90
C ARG A 75 11.51 -21.70 -40.14
N PRO A 76 12.31 -20.62 -40.10
CA PRO A 76 13.26 -20.37 -41.18
C PRO A 76 14.35 -21.44 -41.14
N THR A 77 14.37 -22.31 -42.14
CA THR A 77 15.48 -23.22 -42.44
C THR A 77 16.63 -22.41 -43.05
N TYR A 78 17.69 -22.22 -42.28
CA TYR A 78 18.96 -21.73 -42.82
C TYR A 78 19.60 -22.83 -43.68
N PRO A 79 20.18 -22.51 -44.85
CA PRO A 79 20.93 -23.48 -45.62
C PRO A 79 22.14 -23.95 -44.81
N THR A 80 22.23 -25.26 -44.61
CA THR A 80 23.36 -25.97 -44.02
C THR A 80 24.65 -25.60 -44.77
N ALA A 81 25.57 -24.92 -44.08
CA ALA A 81 26.93 -24.75 -44.56
C ALA A 81 27.59 -26.13 -44.63
N LYS A 82 28.03 -26.53 -45.82
CA LYS A 82 28.86 -27.72 -46.03
C LYS A 82 30.18 -27.52 -45.28
N ALA A 83 30.39 -28.28 -44.21
CA ALA A 83 31.70 -28.40 -43.57
C ALA A 83 32.64 -29.23 -44.45
N PRO A 84 33.94 -28.88 -44.54
CA PRO A 84 34.94 -29.72 -45.19
C PRO A 84 35.20 -31.01 -44.37
N PRO A 85 35.62 -32.11 -45.00
CA PRO A 85 35.86 -33.37 -44.30
C PRO A 85 37.19 -33.30 -43.55
N GLY A 86 37.15 -33.39 -42.21
CA GLY A 86 38.38 -33.47 -41.42
C GLY A 86 38.18 -33.41 -39.91
N VAL A 87 38.26 -34.58 -39.28
CA VAL A 87 38.60 -34.83 -37.87
C VAL A 87 37.69 -34.19 -36.82
N ALA A 88 36.73 -34.96 -36.33
CA ALA A 88 36.03 -34.68 -35.08
C ALA A 88 36.99 -34.82 -33.88
N PRO A 89 37.08 -33.84 -32.96
CA PRO A 89 37.62 -34.08 -31.64
C PRO A 89 36.58 -34.87 -30.83
N LYS A 90 36.95 -36.05 -30.35
CA LYS A 90 36.16 -36.83 -29.38
C LYS A 90 35.85 -35.98 -28.13
N PRO A 91 34.69 -36.14 -27.48
CA PRO A 91 34.47 -35.62 -26.14
C PRO A 91 35.49 -36.28 -25.20
N GLN A 92 36.34 -35.47 -24.57
CA GLN A 92 37.19 -35.93 -23.47
C GLN A 92 36.29 -36.19 -22.27
N VAL A 93 35.97 -37.47 -22.06
CA VAL A 93 35.62 -38.00 -20.75
C VAL A 93 36.88 -37.90 -19.88
N PRO A 94 36.85 -37.34 -18.67
CA PRO A 94 37.99 -37.44 -17.76
C PRO A 94 38.19 -38.92 -17.45
N SER A 95 39.37 -39.44 -17.76
CA SER A 95 39.79 -40.80 -17.40
C SER A 95 39.97 -40.86 -15.88
N THR A 96 38.97 -41.36 -15.16
CA THR A 96 39.15 -41.90 -13.81
C THR A 96 39.93 -43.19 -13.94
N THR A 97 41.23 -43.13 -13.66
CA THR A 97 42.02 -44.32 -13.38
C THR A 97 41.59 -44.82 -12.02
N GLU A 98 40.80 -45.89 -12.01
CA GLU A 98 40.52 -46.69 -10.82
C GLU A 98 41.83 -47.34 -10.36
N THR A 99 42.40 -46.82 -9.28
CA THR A 99 43.09 -47.66 -8.30
C THR A 99 42.10 -47.86 -7.16
N VAL A 100 41.56 -49.08 -7.10
CA VAL A 100 40.80 -49.59 -5.97
C VAL A 100 41.75 -49.68 -4.78
N GLU A 101 41.61 -48.76 -3.83
CA GLU A 101 41.87 -49.05 -2.43
C GLU A 101 40.54 -48.88 -1.71
N GLU A 102 40.04 -50.00 -1.18
CA GLU A 102 38.90 -50.05 -0.28
C GLU A 102 39.25 -49.25 0.98
N ASP A 103 38.56 -48.14 1.21
CA ASP A 103 38.38 -47.61 2.55
C ASP A 103 36.94 -47.10 2.67
N GLU A 104 36.16 -47.74 3.53
CA GLU A 104 34.82 -47.32 3.92
C GLU A 104 34.93 -46.00 4.70
N GLY A 105 34.92 -44.90 3.96
CA GLY A 105 34.94 -43.54 4.50
C GLY A 105 33.90 -42.67 3.80
N GLU A 106 32.99 -42.11 4.59
CA GLU A 106 31.97 -41.11 4.26
C GLU A 106 32.31 -40.26 3.01
N ALA A 107 31.52 -40.38 1.95
CA ALA A 107 31.76 -39.69 0.68
C ALA A 107 31.88 -38.18 0.89
N ALA A 108 33.09 -37.65 0.71
CA ALA A 108 33.34 -36.22 0.70
C ALA A 108 32.47 -35.55 -0.37
N PRO A 109 31.89 -34.35 -0.12
CA PRO A 109 31.09 -33.66 -1.12
C PRO A 109 31.91 -33.42 -2.38
N PRO A 110 31.29 -33.53 -3.59
CA PRO A 110 32.00 -33.37 -4.85
C PRO A 110 32.72 -32.03 -4.91
N SER A 111 33.95 -32.01 -5.45
CA SER A 111 34.77 -30.80 -5.49
C SER A 111 34.09 -29.72 -6.36
N ARG A 112 33.89 -28.53 -5.78
CA ARG A 112 33.14 -27.41 -6.38
C ARG A 112 34.04 -26.49 -7.19
N ASP A 113 34.77 -27.04 -8.16
CA ASP A 113 35.84 -26.31 -8.83
C ASP A 113 35.50 -25.89 -10.28
N PHE A 114 34.32 -26.27 -10.78
CA PHE A 114 33.97 -26.01 -12.17
C PHE A 114 33.66 -24.52 -12.42
N ASN A 115 34.51 -23.88 -13.22
CA ASN A 115 34.45 -22.45 -13.58
C ASN A 115 34.14 -22.19 -15.08
N GLY A 116 33.40 -23.10 -15.72
CA GLY A 116 33.03 -22.98 -17.14
C GLY A 116 32.00 -21.87 -17.45
N PRO A 117 31.65 -21.67 -18.73
CA PRO A 117 30.64 -20.70 -19.13
C PRO A 117 29.28 -20.99 -18.47
N VAL A 118 28.52 -19.93 -18.20
CA VAL A 118 27.15 -20.02 -17.69
C VAL A 118 26.23 -20.32 -18.87
N ARG A 119 25.66 -21.53 -18.89
CA ARG A 119 24.68 -21.99 -19.89
C ARG A 119 23.47 -22.57 -19.16
N PHE A 120 22.30 -22.12 -19.54
CA PHE A 120 21.02 -22.66 -19.07
C PHE A 120 20.49 -23.60 -20.13
N LEU A 121 20.22 -24.84 -19.76
CA LEU A 121 19.75 -25.87 -20.71
C LEU A 121 18.25 -25.73 -20.96
N GLU A 122 17.47 -25.49 -19.90
CA GLU A 122 16.00 -25.58 -19.92
C GLU A 122 15.29 -24.23 -19.72
N LEU A 123 15.98 -23.22 -19.18
CA LEU A 123 15.37 -21.91 -18.85
C LEU A 123 14.72 -21.23 -20.06
N ALA A 124 15.36 -21.28 -21.22
CA ALA A 124 14.83 -20.64 -22.42
C ALA A 124 13.52 -21.27 -22.89
N GLU A 125 13.40 -22.60 -22.82
CA GLU A 125 12.19 -23.32 -23.21
C GLU A 125 11.02 -22.96 -22.29
N THR A 126 11.24 -22.99 -20.97
CA THR A 126 10.19 -22.65 -19.99
C THR A 126 9.77 -21.18 -20.06
N LEU A 127 10.70 -20.25 -20.33
CA LEU A 127 10.38 -18.81 -20.50
C LEU A 127 9.66 -18.51 -21.82
N HIS A 128 9.86 -19.29 -22.88
CA HIS A 128 9.09 -19.13 -24.11
C HIS A 128 7.68 -19.72 -24.01
N ALA A 129 7.48 -20.71 -23.15
CA ALA A 129 6.16 -21.32 -22.92
C ALA A 129 5.13 -20.38 -22.27
N ILE A 130 5.58 -19.32 -21.57
CA ILE A 130 4.70 -18.40 -20.81
C ILE A 130 4.06 -17.28 -21.65
N SER A 131 3.96 -17.44 -22.97
CA SER A 131 3.34 -16.43 -23.86
C SER A 131 1.92 -16.00 -23.44
N GLY A 132 1.16 -16.89 -22.78
CA GLY A 132 -0.18 -16.60 -22.26
C GLY A 132 -0.23 -15.71 -21.01
N THR A 133 0.88 -15.54 -20.28
CA THR A 133 0.91 -14.77 -19.03
C THR A 133 1.26 -13.29 -19.23
N HIS A 134 1.29 -12.84 -20.50
CA HIS A 134 1.63 -11.46 -20.88
C HIS A 134 3.04 -11.01 -20.43
N GLY A 135 3.99 -11.95 -20.34
CA GLY A 135 5.38 -11.64 -19.95
C GLY A 135 6.11 -10.63 -20.85
N GLY A 136 5.62 -10.40 -22.08
CA GLY A 136 6.13 -9.34 -22.97
C GLY A 136 5.74 -7.91 -22.57
N SER A 137 4.88 -7.73 -21.58
CA SER A 137 4.45 -6.43 -21.03
C SER A 137 4.97 -6.26 -19.61
N THR A 138 5.36 -5.03 -19.25
CA THR A 138 5.68 -4.66 -17.86
C THR A 138 4.45 -4.59 -16.96
N LEU A 139 3.25 -4.50 -17.55
CA LEU A 139 1.97 -4.59 -16.86
C LEU A 139 1.40 -5.98 -17.11
N ASN A 140 1.56 -6.86 -16.13
CA ASN A 140 1.12 -8.25 -16.15
C ASN A 140 0.73 -8.71 -14.73
N LYS A 141 0.42 -9.99 -14.56
CA LYS A 141 0.05 -10.59 -13.27
C LYS A 141 1.04 -11.65 -12.77
N ASN A 142 2.29 -11.58 -13.23
CA ASN A 142 3.28 -12.62 -12.97
C ASN A 142 3.89 -12.43 -11.58
N VAL A 143 3.84 -13.47 -10.74
CA VAL A 143 4.49 -13.53 -9.43
C VAL A 143 5.47 -14.69 -9.45
N LEU A 144 6.73 -14.42 -9.10
CA LEU A 144 7.80 -15.40 -9.13
C LEU A 144 8.15 -15.84 -7.71
N PHE A 145 8.13 -17.13 -7.44
CA PHE A 145 8.80 -17.74 -6.30
C PHE A 145 10.18 -18.21 -6.76
N ALA A 146 11.22 -17.90 -5.99
CA ALA A 146 12.59 -18.29 -6.32
C ALA A 146 13.24 -18.99 -5.12
N ALA A 147 13.87 -20.14 -5.38
CA ALA A 147 14.61 -20.90 -4.37
C ALA A 147 15.88 -21.51 -4.95
N SER A 148 16.92 -21.65 -4.13
CA SER A 148 18.15 -22.39 -4.47
C SER A 148 18.27 -23.66 -3.64
N SER A 149 17.94 -23.59 -2.35
CA SER A 149 17.94 -24.71 -1.44
C SER A 149 16.67 -25.55 -1.61
N LEU A 150 16.81 -26.87 -1.52
CA LEU A 150 15.66 -27.79 -1.52
C LEU A 150 14.79 -27.58 -0.27
N ARG A 151 15.39 -27.17 0.85
CA ARG A 151 14.66 -26.87 2.09
C ARG A 151 13.75 -25.65 1.91
N SER A 152 14.28 -24.59 1.30
CA SER A 152 13.52 -23.38 0.97
C SER A 152 12.50 -23.63 -0.14
N ALA A 153 12.83 -24.47 -1.13
CA ALA A 153 11.84 -24.89 -2.12
C ALA A 153 10.66 -25.61 -1.46
N GLY A 154 10.92 -26.52 -0.50
CA GLY A 154 9.87 -27.22 0.23
C GLY A 154 9.01 -26.33 1.14
N SER A 155 9.54 -25.21 1.64
CA SER A 155 8.75 -24.23 2.40
C SER A 155 7.92 -23.31 1.50
N LEU A 156 8.46 -22.89 0.35
CA LEU A 156 7.79 -21.96 -0.56
C LEU A 156 6.73 -22.62 -1.46
N LEU A 157 6.90 -23.88 -1.85
CA LEU A 157 5.99 -24.57 -2.77
C LEU A 157 4.54 -24.68 -2.26
N PRO A 158 4.28 -25.03 -0.98
CA PRO A 158 2.92 -25.01 -0.43
C PRO A 158 2.26 -23.62 -0.50
N LEU A 159 3.03 -22.55 -0.24
CA LEU A 159 2.54 -21.17 -0.35
C LEU A 159 2.24 -20.78 -1.79
N ALA A 160 3.13 -21.15 -2.72
CA ALA A 160 2.94 -20.93 -4.15
C ALA A 160 1.69 -21.68 -4.66
N CYS A 161 1.46 -22.91 -4.20
CA CYS A 161 0.25 -23.67 -4.54
C CYS A 161 -1.01 -23.01 -3.99
N LYS A 162 -0.99 -22.56 -2.72
CA LYS A 162 -2.11 -21.82 -2.14
C LYS A 162 -2.42 -20.57 -2.97
N MET A 163 -1.40 -19.79 -3.35
CA MET A 163 -1.56 -18.60 -4.18
C MET A 163 -2.09 -18.93 -5.58
N GLY A 164 -1.61 -20.00 -6.21
CA GLY A 164 -2.08 -20.42 -7.53
C GLY A 164 -3.56 -20.82 -7.52
N ARG A 165 -4.02 -21.46 -6.44
CA ARG A 165 -5.44 -21.81 -6.24
C ARG A 165 -6.36 -20.60 -6.08
N GLU A 166 -5.85 -19.45 -5.63
CA GLU A 166 -6.64 -18.21 -5.53
C GLU A 166 -6.91 -17.58 -6.90
N LEU A 167 -6.15 -17.94 -7.95
CA LEU A 167 -6.30 -17.45 -9.33
C LEU A 167 -6.24 -15.91 -9.47
N ARG A 168 -5.63 -15.21 -8.50
CA ARG A 168 -5.45 -13.75 -8.52
C ARG A 168 -4.17 -13.30 -9.25
N ALA A 169 -3.21 -14.22 -9.44
CA ALA A 169 -1.94 -14.01 -10.12
C ALA A 169 -1.51 -15.25 -10.90
N TYR A 170 -0.65 -15.07 -11.90
CA TYR A 170 0.05 -16.18 -12.55
C TYR A 170 1.29 -16.52 -11.72
N VAL A 171 1.27 -17.69 -11.10
CA VAL A 171 2.33 -18.13 -10.18
C VAL A 171 3.40 -18.89 -10.94
N HIS A 172 4.63 -18.39 -10.83
CA HIS A 172 5.82 -18.98 -11.41
C HIS A 172 6.75 -19.46 -10.28
N PHE A 173 7.42 -20.59 -10.48
CA PHE A 173 8.43 -21.10 -9.55
C PHE A 173 9.75 -21.33 -10.29
N ALA A 174 10.81 -20.60 -9.93
CA ALA A 174 12.14 -20.79 -10.48
C ALA A 174 13.07 -21.49 -9.49
N LEU A 175 13.68 -22.59 -9.94
CA LEU A 175 14.70 -23.31 -9.18
C LEU A 175 16.10 -22.88 -9.64
N LEU A 176 16.84 -22.21 -8.75
CA LEU A 176 18.24 -21.78 -8.97
C LEU A 176 19.19 -22.61 -8.10
N SER A 177 19.05 -23.93 -8.14
CA SER A 177 19.77 -24.84 -7.24
C SER A 177 21.12 -25.33 -7.77
N ARG A 178 21.97 -25.78 -6.85
CA ARG A 178 23.15 -26.63 -7.12
C ARG A 178 22.80 -28.11 -7.19
N SER A 179 21.60 -28.49 -6.79
CA SER A 179 21.14 -29.88 -6.80
C SER A 179 20.69 -30.31 -8.20
N ASP A 180 21.04 -31.56 -8.56
CA ASP A 180 20.66 -32.21 -9.81
C ASP A 180 19.26 -32.87 -9.78
N ILE A 181 18.46 -32.65 -8.72
CA ILE A 181 17.12 -33.25 -8.58
C ILE A 181 16.19 -32.78 -9.71
N PRO A 182 15.55 -33.68 -10.47
CA PRO A 182 14.55 -33.32 -11.47
C PRO A 182 13.39 -32.49 -10.89
N ILE A 183 12.88 -31.50 -11.63
CA ILE A 183 11.76 -30.67 -11.15
C ILE A 183 10.50 -31.51 -10.88
N ASP A 184 10.26 -32.58 -11.65
CA ASP A 184 9.12 -33.46 -11.44
C ASP A 184 9.20 -34.22 -10.11
N ASP A 185 10.40 -34.61 -9.68
CA ASP A 185 10.60 -35.23 -8.37
C ASP A 185 10.38 -34.22 -7.24
N LEU A 186 10.84 -32.96 -7.42
CA LEU A 186 10.58 -31.89 -6.48
C LEU A 186 9.07 -31.63 -6.31
N ARG A 187 8.29 -31.70 -7.39
CA ARG A 187 6.83 -31.59 -7.33
C ARG A 187 6.20 -32.74 -6.57
N ALA A 188 6.59 -33.98 -6.90
CA ALA A 188 6.04 -35.19 -6.31
C ALA A 188 6.29 -35.25 -4.79
N VAL A 189 7.51 -34.90 -4.36
CA VAL A 189 7.89 -34.90 -2.93
C VAL A 189 7.12 -33.85 -2.12
N ASN A 190 6.78 -32.71 -2.73
CA ASN A 190 6.05 -31.64 -2.05
C ASN A 190 4.53 -31.71 -2.24
N GLY A 191 4.01 -32.80 -2.83
CA GLY A 191 2.56 -32.99 -3.04
C GLY A 191 1.94 -31.96 -3.98
N ILE A 192 2.71 -31.41 -4.92
CA ILE A 192 2.24 -30.41 -5.88
C ILE A 192 1.63 -31.12 -7.09
N ASP A 193 0.32 -30.95 -7.25
CA ASP A 193 -0.43 -31.47 -8.39
C ASP A 193 -0.76 -30.38 -9.41
N LYS A 194 -1.51 -30.75 -10.45
CA LYS A 194 -1.96 -29.79 -11.47
C LYS A 194 -2.97 -28.77 -10.94
N SER A 195 -3.61 -29.01 -9.79
CA SER A 195 -4.60 -28.09 -9.21
C SER A 195 -3.95 -26.80 -8.67
N CYS A 196 -2.64 -26.83 -8.41
CA CYS A 196 -1.89 -25.68 -7.92
C CYS A 196 -1.65 -24.59 -8.98
N GLU A 197 -1.86 -24.85 -10.28
CA GLU A 197 -1.68 -23.87 -11.38
C GLU A 197 -0.31 -23.13 -11.36
N ILE A 198 0.76 -23.84 -10.95
CA ILE A 198 2.13 -23.29 -10.89
C ILE A 198 2.89 -23.58 -12.18
N ILE A 199 3.54 -22.55 -12.73
CA ILE A 199 4.42 -22.67 -13.89
C ILE A 199 5.88 -22.76 -13.42
N PHE A 200 6.56 -23.86 -13.72
CA PHE A 200 7.94 -24.06 -13.26
C PHE A 200 8.96 -23.62 -14.30
N HIS A 201 10.06 -23.07 -13.80
CA HIS A 201 11.22 -22.64 -14.57
C HIS A 201 12.48 -23.29 -14.00
N ASP A 202 13.18 -24.05 -14.83
CA ASP A 202 14.50 -24.56 -14.48
C ASP A 202 15.56 -23.51 -14.83
N ALA A 203 16.07 -22.84 -13.81
CA ALA A 203 17.12 -21.83 -13.92
C ALA A 203 18.50 -22.37 -13.51
N ARG A 204 18.66 -23.69 -13.40
CA ARG A 204 19.95 -24.32 -13.09
C ARG A 204 20.89 -24.25 -14.28
N VAL A 205 22.18 -24.20 -13.97
CA VAL A 205 23.24 -24.21 -14.98
C VAL A 205 23.69 -25.61 -15.30
N GLU A 206 24.33 -25.77 -16.45
CA GLU A 206 25.06 -26.99 -16.80
C GLU A 206 26.05 -27.35 -15.68
N PHE A 207 26.00 -28.60 -15.19
CA PHE A 207 26.77 -29.11 -14.06
C PHE A 207 26.62 -28.27 -12.76
N PRO A 208 25.42 -28.24 -12.17
CA PRO A 208 25.14 -27.40 -11.01
C PRO A 208 25.81 -27.92 -9.72
N SER A 209 25.96 -29.25 -9.56
CA SER A 209 26.53 -29.90 -8.37
C SER A 209 28.03 -29.65 -8.15
N ILE A 210 28.80 -29.52 -9.24
CA ILE A 210 30.25 -29.26 -9.22
C ILE A 210 30.60 -27.78 -9.49
N SER A 211 29.60 -26.90 -9.60
CA SER A 211 29.81 -25.49 -9.92
C SER A 211 30.48 -24.74 -8.76
N SER A 212 31.47 -23.91 -9.09
CA SER A 212 32.09 -23.02 -8.11
C SER A 212 31.12 -21.96 -7.56
N ASP A 213 31.50 -21.36 -6.43
CA ASP A 213 30.73 -20.29 -5.79
C ASP A 213 30.59 -19.04 -6.67
N GLU A 214 31.67 -18.62 -7.32
CA GLU A 214 31.65 -17.48 -8.22
C GLU A 214 30.78 -17.72 -9.45
N ARG A 215 30.87 -18.92 -10.03
CA ARG A 215 30.06 -19.32 -11.19
C ARG A 215 28.58 -19.35 -10.82
N PHE A 216 28.25 -19.89 -9.65
CA PHE A 216 26.88 -19.96 -9.15
C PHE A 216 26.26 -18.58 -8.89
N ALA A 217 26.99 -17.67 -8.23
CA ALA A 217 26.50 -16.31 -8.01
C ALA A 217 26.24 -15.59 -9.34
N LYS A 218 27.17 -15.72 -10.30
CA LYS A 218 27.03 -15.16 -11.64
C LYS A 218 25.87 -15.79 -12.43
N SER A 219 25.60 -17.07 -12.23
CA SER A 219 24.46 -17.73 -12.87
C SER A 219 23.14 -17.28 -12.29
N ALA A 220 23.04 -17.13 -10.97
CA ALA A 220 21.86 -16.56 -10.32
C ALA A 220 21.55 -15.14 -10.84
N GLU A 221 22.56 -14.26 -10.90
CA GLU A 221 22.40 -12.89 -11.47
C GLU A 221 21.88 -12.93 -12.92
N ARG A 222 22.42 -13.84 -13.76
CA ARG A 222 22.00 -13.96 -15.17
C ARG A 222 20.63 -14.60 -15.35
N ALA A 223 20.30 -15.60 -14.55
CA ALA A 223 18.98 -16.22 -14.58
C ALA A 223 17.90 -15.19 -14.26
N LEU A 224 18.09 -14.41 -13.19
CA LEU A 224 17.20 -13.32 -12.81
C LEU A 224 17.08 -12.24 -13.89
N TYR A 225 18.17 -11.91 -14.57
CA TYR A 225 18.15 -11.02 -15.73
C TYR A 225 17.26 -11.55 -16.86
N HIS A 226 17.41 -12.82 -17.24
CA HIS A 226 16.58 -13.43 -18.27
C HIS A 226 15.11 -13.52 -17.84
N ILE A 227 14.83 -13.96 -16.61
CA ILE A 227 13.46 -14.01 -16.09
C ILE A 227 12.83 -12.62 -16.12
N ASN A 228 13.53 -11.58 -15.66
CA ASN A 228 12.99 -10.22 -15.70
C ASN A 228 12.67 -9.75 -17.13
N ASN A 229 13.54 -10.02 -18.10
CA ASN A 229 13.34 -9.54 -19.48
C ASN A 229 12.24 -10.27 -20.25
N TYR A 230 11.93 -11.54 -19.90
CA TYR A 230 10.92 -12.34 -20.59
C TYR A 230 9.59 -12.43 -19.84
N MET A 231 9.62 -12.37 -18.50
CA MET A 231 8.45 -12.53 -17.64
C MET A 231 7.98 -11.20 -17.02
N HIS A 232 8.90 -10.26 -16.77
CA HIS A 232 8.65 -9.03 -16.02
C HIS A 232 7.82 -9.26 -14.73
N PRO A 233 8.33 -10.05 -13.76
CA PRO A 233 7.57 -10.38 -12.56
C PRO A 233 7.23 -9.12 -11.75
N GLN A 234 5.97 -9.01 -11.31
CA GLN A 234 5.49 -7.92 -10.45
C GLN A 234 5.99 -8.07 -9.02
N ALA A 235 6.24 -9.30 -8.58
CA ALA A 235 6.82 -9.62 -7.29
C ALA A 235 7.72 -10.86 -7.38
N ILE A 236 8.79 -10.87 -6.59
CA ILE A 236 9.71 -12.01 -6.44
C ILE A 236 9.73 -12.40 -4.97
N ILE A 237 9.18 -13.56 -4.65
CA ILE A 237 9.09 -14.12 -3.30
C ILE A 237 10.25 -15.08 -3.09
N VAL A 238 11.02 -14.87 -2.03
CA VAL A 238 12.21 -15.67 -1.67
C VAL A 238 12.23 -15.95 -0.17
N ASP A 239 12.77 -17.09 0.22
CA ASP A 239 13.02 -17.43 1.63
C ASP A 239 14.29 -16.71 2.10
N SER A 240 14.19 -15.84 3.10
CA SER A 240 15.33 -15.12 3.69
C SER A 240 15.86 -15.77 4.97
N SER A 241 15.40 -16.99 5.28
CA SER A 241 15.92 -17.78 6.40
C SER A 241 17.29 -18.39 6.14
N GLU A 242 17.89 -18.96 7.18
CA GLU A 242 19.12 -19.76 7.08
C GLU A 242 18.93 -21.06 6.26
N ALA A 243 17.69 -21.42 5.89
CA ALA A 243 17.43 -22.55 5.02
C ALA A 243 17.87 -22.30 3.57
N GLU A 244 17.94 -21.03 3.16
CA GLU A 244 18.25 -20.63 1.79
C GLU A 244 19.76 -20.40 1.59
N GLU A 245 20.23 -20.55 0.35
CA GLU A 245 21.63 -20.33 0.00
C GLU A 245 21.99 -18.83 0.10
N PRO A 246 22.95 -18.43 0.96
CA PRO A 246 23.31 -17.01 1.14
C PRO A 246 23.82 -16.34 -0.14
N LEU A 247 24.44 -17.10 -1.04
CA LEU A 247 24.90 -16.61 -2.33
C LEU A 247 23.73 -16.25 -3.26
N LEU A 248 22.60 -16.95 -3.18
CA LEU A 248 21.40 -16.59 -3.93
C LEU A 248 20.87 -15.23 -3.46
N LEU A 249 20.70 -15.05 -2.15
CA LEU A 249 20.16 -13.81 -1.57
C LEU A 249 21.02 -12.59 -1.94
N ARG A 250 22.35 -12.70 -1.81
CA ARG A 250 23.28 -11.64 -2.23
C ARG A 250 23.19 -11.33 -3.72
N SER A 251 23.10 -12.37 -4.56
CA SER A 251 22.99 -12.23 -6.01
C SER A 251 21.66 -11.58 -6.41
N LEU A 252 20.57 -11.96 -5.74
CA LEU A 252 19.23 -11.39 -5.92
C LEU A 252 19.21 -9.91 -5.55
N GLN A 253 19.70 -9.54 -4.36
CA GLN A 253 19.75 -8.14 -3.92
C GLN A 253 20.59 -7.27 -4.87
N LYS A 254 21.76 -7.77 -5.28
CA LYS A 254 22.63 -7.08 -6.25
C LYS A 254 21.95 -6.89 -7.60
N GLN A 255 21.29 -7.93 -8.12
CA GLN A 255 20.60 -7.86 -9.40
C GLN A 255 19.34 -6.99 -9.34
N ALA A 256 18.59 -7.04 -8.24
CA ALA A 256 17.43 -6.20 -8.04
C ALA A 256 17.78 -4.72 -7.91
N THR A 257 18.94 -4.39 -7.33
CA THR A 257 19.46 -3.02 -7.33
C THR A 257 19.77 -2.56 -8.75
N LYS A 258 20.45 -3.39 -9.56
CA LYS A 258 20.76 -3.08 -10.97
C LYS A 258 19.51 -2.89 -11.83
N LEU A 259 18.47 -3.69 -11.58
CA LEU A 259 17.21 -3.67 -12.35
C LEU A 259 16.13 -2.76 -11.74
N GLN A 260 16.42 -2.08 -10.62
CA GLN A 260 15.47 -1.26 -9.86
C GLN A 260 14.21 -2.03 -9.38
N LEU A 261 14.36 -3.33 -9.13
CA LEU A 261 13.30 -4.24 -8.67
C LEU A 261 13.23 -4.40 -7.14
N GLY A 262 14.02 -3.64 -6.37
CA GLY A 262 14.08 -3.80 -4.91
C GLY A 262 12.71 -3.67 -4.22
N HIS A 263 11.80 -2.92 -4.82
CA HIS A 263 10.46 -2.74 -4.30
C HIS A 263 9.53 -3.96 -4.47
N ALA A 264 9.86 -4.85 -5.41
CA ALA A 264 9.09 -6.03 -5.78
C ALA A 264 9.61 -7.31 -5.10
N ILE A 265 10.73 -7.27 -4.38
CA ILE A 265 11.24 -8.44 -3.66
C ILE A 265 10.49 -8.60 -2.33
N VAL A 266 9.91 -9.77 -2.12
CA VAL A 266 9.28 -10.17 -0.86
C VAL A 266 10.18 -11.21 -0.20
N GLU A 267 10.93 -10.77 0.80
CA GLU A 267 11.78 -11.64 1.62
C GLU A 267 10.93 -12.22 2.75
N LEU A 268 10.74 -13.55 2.75
CA LEU A 268 9.99 -14.26 3.78
C LEU A 268 10.96 -14.78 4.85
N PRO A 269 10.93 -14.25 6.07
CA PRO A 269 11.83 -14.70 7.13
C PRO A 269 11.38 -16.09 7.61
N GLY A 270 12.30 -17.04 7.80
CA GLY A 270 12.11 -18.27 8.60
C GLY A 270 10.99 -19.24 8.18
N PRO A 271 10.70 -20.28 9.01
CA PRO A 271 9.52 -21.15 8.86
C PRO A 271 8.23 -20.40 9.26
N THR A 272 8.03 -19.22 8.66
CA THR A 272 6.96 -18.27 8.95
C THR A 272 5.93 -18.25 7.82
N VAL A 273 6.03 -19.22 6.90
CA VAL A 273 5.07 -19.45 5.81
C VAL A 273 3.64 -19.56 6.34
N ASP A 274 3.44 -20.19 7.49
CA ASP A 274 2.12 -20.30 8.11
C ASP A 274 1.55 -18.93 8.53
N ARG A 275 2.37 -18.07 9.16
CA ARG A 275 1.92 -16.74 9.63
C ARG A 275 1.75 -15.74 8.48
N LEU A 276 2.55 -15.89 7.42
CA LEU A 276 2.48 -15.08 6.20
C LEU A 276 1.62 -15.74 5.12
N SER A 277 0.87 -16.79 5.44
CA SER A 277 0.05 -17.50 4.46
C SER A 277 -1.08 -16.63 3.87
N TRP A 278 -1.42 -15.51 4.50
CA TRP A 278 -2.32 -14.49 3.96
C TRP A 278 -1.77 -13.79 2.71
N ILE A 279 -0.45 -13.82 2.45
CA ILE A 279 0.16 -13.27 1.23
C ILE A 279 -0.43 -13.92 -0.02
N SER A 280 -0.81 -15.21 0.06
CA SER A 280 -1.47 -15.93 -1.03
C SER A 280 -2.77 -15.26 -1.49
N LYS A 281 -3.43 -14.49 -0.62
CA LYS A 281 -4.68 -13.80 -0.92
C LYS A 281 -4.48 -12.52 -1.73
N LEU A 282 -3.27 -12.00 -1.90
CA LEU A 282 -3.01 -10.75 -2.61
C LEU A 282 -2.92 -10.94 -4.14
N ASP A 283 -3.23 -9.89 -4.90
CA ASP A 283 -2.99 -9.86 -6.34
C ASP A 283 -1.56 -9.37 -6.68
N ALA A 284 -1.14 -9.59 -7.93
CA ALA A 284 0.20 -9.22 -8.37
C ALA A 284 0.48 -7.70 -8.25
N THR A 285 -0.54 -6.85 -8.50
CA THR A 285 -0.41 -5.39 -8.37
C THR A 285 -0.20 -4.97 -6.93
N SER A 286 -0.91 -5.57 -5.97
CA SER A 286 -0.69 -5.35 -4.55
C SER A 286 0.74 -5.74 -4.15
N LEU A 287 1.18 -6.94 -4.55
CA LEU A 287 2.52 -7.43 -4.22
C LEU A 287 3.64 -6.57 -4.82
N SER A 288 3.42 -5.94 -5.98
CA SER A 288 4.39 -4.98 -6.55
C SER A 288 4.63 -3.75 -5.67
N ASN A 289 3.71 -3.44 -4.74
CA ASN A 289 3.83 -2.33 -3.81
C ASN A 289 4.27 -2.76 -2.41
N TRP A 290 4.70 -4.02 -2.24
CA TRP A 290 5.06 -4.61 -0.94
C TRP A 290 6.06 -3.76 -0.15
N ASN A 291 7.18 -3.36 -0.74
CA ASN A 291 8.19 -2.53 -0.05
C ASN A 291 8.09 -1.03 -0.35
N ARG A 292 7.07 -0.58 -1.11
CA ARG A 292 6.87 0.85 -1.43
C ARG A 292 6.08 1.55 -0.34
N ALA A 293 5.05 0.88 0.17
CA ALA A 293 4.17 1.44 1.18
C ALA A 293 4.86 1.47 2.55
N SER A 294 5.03 2.67 3.10
CA SER A 294 5.57 2.93 4.44
C SER A 294 4.48 3.41 5.39
N VAL A 295 4.59 3.04 6.66
CA VAL A 295 3.67 3.46 7.72
C VAL A 295 4.50 4.05 8.84
N ASP A 296 4.10 5.21 9.35
CA ASP A 296 4.63 5.79 10.58
C ASP A 296 3.54 5.78 11.65
N ILE A 297 3.91 5.60 12.91
CA ILE A 297 2.99 5.58 14.05
C ILE A 297 3.05 6.93 14.77
N LEU A 298 1.89 7.54 14.97
CA LEU A 298 1.70 8.76 15.75
C LEU A 298 0.85 8.46 16.98
N VAL A 299 1.43 8.68 18.17
CA VAL A 299 0.75 8.53 19.45
C VAL A 299 0.66 9.89 20.13
N HIS A 300 -0.55 10.29 20.54
CA HIS A 300 -0.78 11.52 21.29
C HIS A 300 -1.03 11.19 22.77
N ALA A 301 -0.02 11.41 23.62
CA ALA A 301 -0.13 11.11 25.06
C ALA A 301 -0.81 12.24 25.83
N HIS A 302 -1.54 11.87 26.87
CA HIS A 302 -2.25 12.79 27.78
C HIS A 302 -1.63 12.73 29.19
N THR A 303 -1.81 13.79 29.97
CA THR A 303 -1.44 13.83 31.40
C THR A 303 -2.29 12.84 32.20
N GLY A 304 -1.73 12.25 33.26
CA GLY A 304 -2.47 11.36 34.17
C GLY A 304 -2.89 10.00 33.59
N ALA A 305 -2.50 9.66 32.37
CA ALA A 305 -2.84 8.40 31.68
C ALA A 305 -1.63 7.47 31.45
N SER A 306 -0.62 7.55 32.33
CA SER A 306 0.61 6.74 32.25
C SER A 306 0.38 5.24 32.01
N GLY A 307 -0.60 4.64 32.71
CA GLY A 307 -0.90 3.21 32.61
C GLY A 307 -1.28 2.79 31.18
N SER A 308 -2.17 3.55 30.56
CA SER A 308 -2.67 3.31 29.19
C SER A 308 -1.54 3.44 28.17
N LEU A 309 -0.78 4.53 28.23
CA LEU A 309 0.36 4.73 27.31
C LEU A 309 1.39 3.60 27.44
N ILE A 310 1.74 3.20 28.67
CA ILE A 310 2.69 2.10 28.89
C ILE A 310 2.13 0.77 28.34
N ARG A 311 0.82 0.52 28.48
CA ARG A 311 0.16 -0.66 27.88
C ARG A 311 0.24 -0.65 26.37
N LEU A 312 -0.10 0.48 25.74
CA LEU A 312 0.02 0.66 24.29
C LEU A 312 1.45 0.37 23.81
N LEU A 313 2.46 1.01 24.42
CA LEU A 313 3.87 0.84 24.04
C LEU A 313 4.37 -0.60 24.25
N LYS A 314 3.89 -1.29 25.28
CA LYS A 314 4.16 -2.73 25.49
C LYS A 314 3.54 -3.58 24.39
N SER A 315 2.30 -3.31 23.98
CA SER A 315 1.60 -4.03 22.91
C SER A 315 2.29 -3.83 21.55
N LEU A 316 2.69 -2.59 21.22
CA LEU A 316 3.48 -2.26 20.04
C LEU A 316 4.80 -3.04 20.01
N ARG A 317 5.51 -3.11 21.14
CA ARG A 317 6.77 -3.86 21.24
C ARG A 317 6.58 -5.37 21.09
N ALA A 318 5.41 -5.90 21.43
CA ALA A 318 5.11 -7.33 21.37
C ALA A 318 4.59 -7.79 20.00
N ALA A 319 4.26 -6.85 19.10
CA ALA A 319 3.69 -7.16 17.80
C ALA A 319 4.68 -7.81 16.82
N ASP A 320 4.12 -8.58 15.88
CA ASP A 320 4.83 -9.23 14.79
C ASP A 320 4.92 -8.28 13.60
N TYR A 321 6.14 -7.86 13.28
CA TYR A 321 6.47 -7.01 12.13
C TYR A 321 7.12 -7.80 10.99
N THR A 322 7.07 -9.14 10.98
CA THR A 322 7.75 -9.96 9.95
C THR A 322 7.32 -9.65 8.52
N ALA A 323 6.14 -9.06 8.32
CA ALA A 323 5.63 -8.68 6.99
C ALA A 323 6.21 -7.38 6.42
N SER A 324 6.94 -6.56 7.18
CA SER A 324 7.47 -5.27 6.69
C SER A 324 8.52 -4.69 7.64
N ALA A 325 9.26 -3.67 7.21
CA ALA A 325 10.11 -2.90 8.12
C ALA A 325 9.28 -2.35 9.30
N VAL A 326 9.89 -2.33 10.49
CA VAL A 326 9.27 -1.74 11.68
C VAL A 326 9.02 -0.24 11.40
N PRO A 327 7.81 0.26 11.69
CA PRO A 327 7.43 1.64 11.42
C PRO A 327 8.10 2.61 12.38
N HIS A 328 8.34 3.86 11.94
CA HIS A 328 8.82 4.91 12.82
C HIS A 328 7.76 5.24 13.89
N LEU A 329 8.17 5.47 15.14
CA LEU A 329 7.26 5.77 16.23
C LEU A 329 7.50 7.19 16.73
N THR A 330 6.51 8.05 16.55
CA THR A 330 6.47 9.40 17.14
C THR A 330 5.49 9.42 18.31
N ILE A 331 6.00 9.78 19.48
CA ILE A 331 5.19 10.00 20.69
C ILE A 331 5.19 11.49 20.97
N GLU A 332 4.01 12.08 20.89
CA GLU A 332 3.77 13.42 21.36
C GLU A 332 3.45 13.38 22.85
N LEU A 333 4.29 14.05 23.64
CA LEU A 333 4.22 14.08 25.09
C LEU A 333 3.60 15.40 25.57
N PRO A 334 2.74 15.35 26.59
CA PRO A 334 2.14 16.54 27.19
C PRO A 334 3.20 17.41 27.88
N GLU A 335 2.81 18.60 28.30
CA GLU A 335 3.71 19.54 28.98
C GLU A 335 4.29 18.94 30.27
N GLU A 336 3.43 18.36 31.11
CA GLU A 336 3.82 17.64 32.31
C GLU A 336 3.86 16.14 32.05
N ILE A 337 5.06 15.55 32.10
CA ILE A 337 5.23 14.11 31.93
C ILE A 337 5.14 13.45 33.30
N ASP A 338 4.15 12.59 33.47
CA ASP A 338 4.00 11.76 34.66
C ASP A 338 5.32 10.99 34.98
N PRO A 339 5.76 10.94 36.25
CA PRO A 339 7.00 10.26 36.62
C PRO A 339 7.12 8.79 36.16
N PRO A 340 6.07 7.95 36.24
CA PRO A 340 6.11 6.58 35.72
C PRO A 340 6.35 6.51 34.21
N THR A 341 5.75 7.42 33.44
CA THR A 341 5.95 7.51 31.99
C THR A 341 7.39 7.89 31.67
N SER A 342 7.93 8.91 32.35
CA SER A 342 9.34 9.32 32.18
C SER A 342 10.31 8.17 32.47
N GLN A 343 10.12 7.44 33.58
CA GLN A 343 10.95 6.29 33.95
C GLN A 343 10.87 5.14 32.95
N PHE A 344 9.67 4.89 32.39
CA PHE A 344 9.48 3.86 31.38
C PHE A 344 10.19 4.23 30.07
N LEU A 345 10.02 5.48 29.59
CA LEU A 345 10.59 5.97 28.34
C LEU A 345 12.13 5.96 28.34
N GLN A 346 12.78 6.17 29.50
CA GLN A 346 14.24 6.07 29.64
C GLN A 346 14.81 4.71 29.19
N ASN A 347 14.04 3.63 29.36
CA ASN A 347 14.46 2.26 29.04
C ASN A 347 13.73 1.70 27.81
N PHE A 348 12.90 2.51 27.16
CA PHE A 348 12.14 2.09 26.00
C PHE A 348 13.00 2.22 24.75
N HIS A 349 13.17 1.11 24.04
CA HIS A 349 13.93 1.05 22.80
C HIS A 349 13.02 0.65 21.64
N TRP A 350 13.11 1.39 20.55
CA TRP A 350 12.38 1.16 19.32
C TRP A 350 13.33 1.29 18.12
N PRO A 351 13.39 0.33 17.18
CA PRO A 351 12.60 -0.90 17.06
C PRO A 351 12.83 -1.94 18.19
N PRO A 352 11.90 -2.91 18.39
CA PRO A 352 12.12 -4.03 19.28
C PRO A 352 13.34 -4.85 18.85
N ARG A 353 14.19 -5.27 19.80
CA ARG A 353 15.40 -6.08 19.50
C ARG A 353 15.14 -7.39 18.76
N ARG A 354 13.90 -7.90 18.84
CA ARG A 354 13.46 -9.13 18.17
C ARG A 354 13.04 -8.91 16.71
N ALA A 355 12.96 -7.66 16.25
CA ALA A 355 12.60 -7.38 14.87
C ALA A 355 13.70 -7.86 13.92
N PHE A 356 13.28 -8.57 12.86
CA PHE A 356 14.13 -8.91 11.73
C PHE A 356 14.62 -7.60 11.10
N ASN A 357 15.94 -7.39 10.99
CA ASN A 357 16.63 -6.15 10.60
C ASN A 357 16.84 -5.08 11.70
N PRO A 358 17.55 -5.40 12.80
CA PRO A 358 17.91 -4.44 13.85
C PRO A 358 18.97 -3.41 13.44
N ALA A 359 19.43 -3.42 12.18
CA ALA A 359 20.46 -2.52 11.67
C ALA A 359 19.98 -1.07 11.45
N ILE A 360 18.70 -0.80 11.67
CA ILE A 360 18.13 0.55 11.56
C ILE A 360 18.30 1.27 12.89
N ALA A 361 18.82 2.51 12.83
CA ALA A 361 18.98 3.41 13.97
C ALA A 361 17.66 3.57 14.77
N ASN A 362 17.78 4.04 16.02
CA ASN A 362 16.63 4.33 16.89
C ASN A 362 15.50 5.03 16.11
N GLN A 363 14.36 4.35 15.95
CA GLN A 363 13.20 4.83 15.21
C GLN A 363 12.16 5.50 16.13
N LEU A 364 12.57 5.90 17.34
CA LEU A 364 11.74 6.63 18.29
C LEU A 364 11.97 8.14 18.19
N THR A 365 10.90 8.89 18.03
CA THR A 365 10.89 10.34 18.18
C THR A 365 9.97 10.73 19.34
N LEU A 366 10.51 11.49 20.30
CA LEU A 366 9.74 12.06 21.40
C LEU A 366 9.59 13.57 21.15
N ARG A 367 8.35 14.04 21.01
CA ARG A 367 8.02 15.46 20.89
C ARG A 367 7.45 15.93 22.22
N HIS A 368 8.24 16.68 23.00
CA HIS A 368 7.79 17.19 24.29
C HIS A 368 7.26 18.62 24.15
N ARG A 369 6.05 18.84 24.66
CA ARG A 369 5.36 20.12 24.59
C ARG A 369 5.93 21.15 25.58
N ILE A 370 5.97 22.41 25.16
CA ILE A 370 6.46 23.56 25.96
C ILE A 370 5.32 24.38 26.56
N SER A 371 4.21 24.57 25.83
CA SER A 371 3.11 25.45 26.26
C SER A 371 2.35 24.84 27.44
N ARG A 372 2.11 25.66 28.47
CA ARG A 372 1.42 25.26 29.72
C ARG A 372 -0.07 25.58 29.78
N ARG A 373 -0.60 26.28 28.77
CA ARG A 373 -2.00 26.70 28.77
C ARG A 373 -2.85 25.57 28.20
N GLY A 374 -4.09 25.42 28.70
CA GLY A 374 -5.06 24.52 28.06
C GLY A 374 -5.19 24.90 26.59
N ASP A 375 -5.07 23.91 25.71
CA ASP A 375 -5.06 24.15 24.27
C ASP A 375 -6.42 24.65 23.81
N THR A 376 -6.42 25.63 22.92
CA THR A 376 -7.61 25.87 22.11
C THR A 376 -7.80 24.71 21.13
N GLU A 377 -9.03 24.47 20.69
CA GLU A 377 -9.32 23.45 19.68
C GLU A 377 -8.49 23.64 18.39
N GLU A 378 -8.24 24.90 18.01
CA GLU A 378 -7.39 25.27 16.88
C GLU A 378 -5.94 24.84 17.10
N GLU A 379 -5.33 25.24 18.23
CA GLU A 379 -3.93 24.89 18.55
C GLU A 379 -3.71 23.37 18.66
N SER A 380 -4.64 22.66 19.32
CA SER A 380 -4.60 21.19 19.44
C SER A 380 -4.67 20.51 18.06
N SER A 381 -5.60 20.96 17.21
CA SER A 381 -5.78 20.41 15.86
C SER A 381 -4.56 20.65 14.96
N VAL A 382 -4.02 21.87 14.97
CA VAL A 382 -2.83 22.22 14.16
C VAL A 382 -1.63 21.38 14.60
N ARG A 383 -1.37 21.35 15.91
CA ARG A 383 -0.26 20.59 16.49
C ARG A 383 -0.32 19.11 16.12
N PHE A 384 -1.49 18.50 16.24
CA PHE A 384 -1.70 17.09 15.91
C PHE A 384 -1.43 16.80 14.42
N LEU A 385 -1.96 17.64 13.51
CA LEU A 385 -1.79 17.46 12.06
C LEU A 385 -0.34 17.73 11.61
N GLU A 386 0.36 18.66 12.25
CA GLU A 386 1.80 18.90 12.09
C GLU A 386 2.68 17.80 12.73
N GLY A 387 2.05 16.83 13.42
CA GLY A 387 2.66 15.64 13.97
C GLY A 387 3.39 14.78 12.93
N PHE A 388 2.84 14.75 11.71
CA PHE A 388 3.30 13.90 10.61
C PHE A 388 3.10 14.60 9.25
N TRP A 389 4.09 14.46 8.36
CA TRP A 389 3.96 14.84 6.95
C TRP A 389 4.48 13.71 6.05
N PRO A 390 3.70 13.26 5.05
CA PRO A 390 4.11 12.14 4.21
C PRO A 390 5.25 12.56 3.26
N SER A 391 6.37 11.83 3.31
CA SER A 391 7.49 12.05 2.38
C SER A 391 7.08 11.79 0.92
N ASN A 392 6.19 10.82 0.71
CA ASN A 392 5.50 10.58 -0.55
C ASN A 392 4.02 10.38 -0.26
N THR A 393 3.17 11.29 -0.72
CA THR A 393 1.71 11.25 -0.46
C THR A 393 1.04 9.96 -0.96
N ALA A 394 1.58 9.32 -2.00
CA ALA A 394 1.00 8.09 -2.54
C ALA A 394 1.34 6.85 -1.68
N PHE A 395 2.49 6.84 -1.00
CA PHE A 395 3.05 5.63 -0.37
C PHE A 395 3.37 5.73 1.12
N SER A 396 3.45 6.93 1.69
CA SER A 396 3.71 7.17 3.11
C SER A 396 2.40 7.44 3.83
N HIS A 397 2.05 6.58 4.78
CA HIS A 397 0.80 6.62 5.54
C HIS A 397 1.09 6.81 7.03
N VAL A 398 0.08 7.24 7.80
CA VAL A 398 0.21 7.43 9.25
C VAL A 398 -0.83 6.61 10.01
N LEU A 399 -0.37 5.82 10.97
CA LEU A 399 -1.20 5.10 11.93
C LEU A 399 -1.34 5.96 13.17
N VAL A 400 -2.55 6.48 13.41
CA VAL A 400 -2.90 7.24 14.61
C VAL A 400 -3.38 6.27 15.66
N LEU A 401 -2.79 6.36 16.86
CA LEU A 401 -3.15 5.55 18.02
C LEU A 401 -3.40 6.45 19.23
N SER A 402 -4.55 6.26 19.88
CA SER A 402 -4.82 6.85 21.19
C SER A 402 -4.15 6.04 22.30
N PRO A 403 -3.74 6.67 23.41
CA PRO A 403 -3.06 5.97 24.52
C PRO A 403 -3.89 4.85 25.14
N GLN A 404 -5.21 4.87 24.97
CA GLN A 404 -6.14 3.90 25.53
C GLN A 404 -6.15 2.56 24.78
N VAL A 405 -5.55 2.51 23.59
CA VAL A 405 -5.56 1.33 22.73
C VAL A 405 -4.57 0.27 23.21
N GLU A 406 -4.98 -0.98 23.16
CA GLU A 406 -4.11 -2.15 23.23
C GLU A 406 -4.22 -2.95 21.93
N LEU A 407 -3.07 -3.23 21.30
CA LEU A 407 -3.00 -3.88 19.99
C LEU A 407 -2.69 -5.38 20.13
N SER A 408 -3.25 -6.17 19.22
CA SER A 408 -2.92 -7.60 19.12
C SER A 408 -1.56 -7.82 18.48
N PRO A 409 -0.89 -8.95 18.71
CA PRO A 409 0.39 -9.22 18.05
C PRO A 409 0.32 -9.23 16.52
N ASN A 410 -0.87 -9.49 15.93
CA ASN A 410 -1.07 -9.63 14.48
C ASN A 410 -1.63 -8.38 13.80
N TYR A 411 -1.87 -7.29 14.54
CA TYR A 411 -2.53 -6.09 14.00
C TYR A 411 -1.83 -5.53 12.75
N PHE A 412 -0.49 -5.60 12.71
CA PHE A 412 0.28 -5.02 11.63
C PHE A 412 0.22 -5.86 10.35
N HIS A 413 0.06 -7.19 10.47
CA HIS A 413 -0.22 -8.04 9.32
C HIS A 413 -1.57 -7.68 8.68
N TYR A 414 -2.60 -7.42 9.49
CA TYR A 414 -3.88 -6.93 8.98
C TYR A 414 -3.73 -5.58 8.29
N LEU A 415 -3.07 -4.61 8.93
CA LEU A 415 -2.85 -3.30 8.31
C LEU A 415 -2.16 -3.42 6.96
N LYS A 416 -1.13 -4.26 6.87
CA LYS A 416 -0.41 -4.49 5.61
C LYS A 416 -1.31 -5.12 4.56
N LEU A 417 -2.05 -6.17 4.92
CA LEU A 417 -3.00 -6.84 4.03
C LEU A 417 -4.10 -5.88 3.55
N ALA A 418 -4.73 -5.13 4.47
CA ALA A 418 -5.81 -4.19 4.16
C ALA A 418 -5.33 -3.01 3.33
N LEU A 419 -4.15 -2.46 3.63
CA LEU A 419 -3.55 -1.40 2.83
C LEU A 419 -3.26 -1.88 1.41
N LEU A 420 -2.66 -3.05 1.26
CA LEU A 420 -2.36 -3.62 -0.06
C LEU A 420 -3.64 -3.91 -0.85
N GLU A 421 -4.66 -4.53 -0.23
CA GLU A 421 -5.91 -4.87 -0.89
C GLU A 421 -6.77 -3.64 -1.24
N TYR A 422 -6.95 -2.69 -0.32
CA TYR A 422 -7.89 -1.58 -0.50
C TYR A 422 -7.29 -0.35 -1.17
N ARG A 423 -5.97 -0.16 -1.13
CA ARG A 423 -5.28 0.97 -1.79
C ARG A 423 -4.55 0.58 -3.07
N TYR A 424 -3.90 -0.59 -3.11
CA TYR A 424 -2.94 -0.92 -4.17
C TYR A 424 -3.37 -2.05 -5.11
N SER A 425 -4.47 -2.73 -4.83
CA SER A 425 -4.94 -3.82 -5.70
C SER A 425 -5.45 -3.32 -7.04
N GLY A 426 -5.35 -4.18 -8.07
CA GLY A 426 -5.88 -3.90 -9.40
C GLY A 426 -7.39 -3.58 -9.38
N PRO A 427 -8.23 -4.35 -8.67
CA PRO A 427 -9.66 -4.05 -8.53
C PRO A 427 -9.93 -2.68 -7.88
N ALA A 428 -9.21 -2.34 -6.81
CA ALA A 428 -9.39 -1.05 -6.12
C ALA A 428 -9.09 0.14 -7.04
N ILE A 429 -7.99 0.06 -7.79
CA ILE A 429 -7.56 1.10 -8.73
C ILE A 429 -8.49 1.20 -9.94
N TYR A 430 -8.87 0.07 -10.54
CA TYR A 430 -9.74 0.04 -11.73
C TYR A 430 -11.13 0.62 -11.45
N GLN A 431 -11.67 0.35 -10.26
CA GLN A 431 -12.98 0.85 -9.83
C GLN A 431 -12.90 2.21 -9.12
N ALA A 432 -11.71 2.81 -9.02
CA ALA A 432 -11.45 4.07 -8.33
C ALA A 432 -11.86 4.09 -6.84
N TRP A 433 -11.95 2.93 -6.19
CA TRP A 433 -12.18 2.83 -4.75
C TRP A 433 -10.97 3.32 -3.95
N ASP A 434 -9.77 3.14 -4.49
CA ASP A 434 -8.52 3.64 -3.93
C ASP A 434 -8.56 5.16 -3.65
N LYS A 435 -9.36 5.90 -4.43
CA LYS A 435 -9.54 7.35 -4.28
C LYS A 435 -10.54 7.75 -3.20
N ARG A 436 -11.41 6.82 -2.77
CA ARG A 436 -12.47 7.08 -1.78
C ARG A 436 -12.08 6.68 -0.36
N VAL A 437 -11.07 5.83 -0.21
CA VAL A 437 -10.58 5.41 1.12
C VAL A 437 -9.87 6.58 1.81
N PHE A 438 -10.40 7.01 2.95
CA PHE A 438 -9.79 7.98 3.85
C PHE A 438 -8.80 7.33 4.80
N SER A 439 -9.26 6.28 5.48
CA SER A 439 -8.50 5.54 6.49
C SER A 439 -8.97 4.10 6.64
N LEU A 440 -8.15 3.29 7.30
CA LEU A 440 -8.43 1.90 7.66
C LEU A 440 -8.46 1.77 9.18
N SER A 441 -9.59 1.36 9.76
CA SER A 441 -9.76 1.20 11.19
C SER A 441 -9.24 -0.15 11.70
N LEU A 442 -8.80 -0.18 12.96
CA LEU A 442 -8.43 -1.38 13.70
C LEU A 442 -9.47 -1.77 14.75
N ASP A 443 -10.11 -0.78 15.37
CA ASP A 443 -11.17 -0.98 16.36
C ASP A 443 -12.54 -0.58 15.80
N LEU A 444 -13.58 -0.91 16.58
CA LEU A 444 -14.94 -0.44 16.37
C LEU A 444 -15.29 0.53 17.50
N PRO A 445 -15.88 1.69 17.20
CA PRO A 445 -16.33 2.60 18.24
C PRO A 445 -17.55 2.01 18.95
N SER A 446 -17.63 2.22 20.26
CA SER A 446 -18.76 1.79 21.09
C SER A 446 -19.98 2.71 20.94
N LYS A 447 -19.77 3.95 20.54
CA LYS A 447 -20.79 4.99 20.36
C LYS A 447 -20.68 5.63 18.98
N ASN A 448 -21.75 6.28 18.56
CA ASN A 448 -21.74 7.16 17.39
C ASN A 448 -20.80 8.35 17.59
N LEU A 449 -20.48 9.08 16.52
CA LEU A 449 -19.62 10.27 16.59
C LEU A 449 -20.19 11.37 17.51
N GLU A 450 -21.52 11.46 17.63
CA GLU A 450 -22.19 12.40 18.54
C GLU A 450 -22.03 12.00 20.02
N GLY A 451 -21.57 10.77 20.31
CA GLY A 451 -21.38 10.24 21.67
C GLY A 451 -22.69 9.96 22.43
N SER A 452 -23.84 10.04 21.75
CA SER A 452 -25.18 10.01 22.35
C SER A 452 -25.77 8.60 22.39
N THR A 453 -25.53 7.78 21.35
CA THR A 453 -26.12 6.44 21.22
C THR A 453 -25.05 5.37 21.02
N PRO A 454 -25.25 4.14 21.57
CA PRO A 454 -24.40 3.00 21.23
C PRO A 454 -24.42 2.73 19.73
N PHE A 455 -23.23 2.49 19.16
CA PHE A 455 -23.10 2.15 17.74
C PHE A 455 -23.32 0.65 17.55
N VAL A 456 -24.15 0.28 16.58
CA VAL A 456 -24.40 -1.13 16.23
C VAL A 456 -23.89 -1.36 14.81
N PRO A 457 -22.82 -2.15 14.62
CA PRO A 457 -22.26 -2.36 13.30
C PRO A 457 -23.23 -3.16 12.41
N PRO A 458 -23.21 -2.91 11.09
CA PRO A 458 -24.12 -3.56 10.16
C PRO A 458 -23.84 -5.07 10.06
N THR A 459 -24.89 -5.87 10.14
CA THR A 459 -24.83 -7.31 9.87
C THR A 459 -24.93 -7.59 8.37
N ARG A 460 -24.32 -8.71 7.92
CA ARG A 460 -24.47 -9.22 6.55
C ARG A 460 -25.95 -9.43 6.22
N GLN A 461 -26.36 -9.06 5.01
CA GLN A 461 -27.73 -9.28 4.57
C GLN A 461 -28.02 -10.79 4.44
N PRO A 462 -29.11 -11.29 5.04
CA PRO A 462 -29.62 -12.64 4.77
C PRO A 462 -30.27 -12.64 3.37
N GLY A 463 -29.55 -13.05 2.33
CA GLY A 463 -30.09 -13.05 0.97
C GLY A 463 -29.09 -13.30 -0.16
N GLN A 464 -27.79 -13.30 0.12
CA GLN A 464 -26.79 -13.81 -0.82
C GLN A 464 -26.73 -15.33 -0.61
N PRO A 465 -27.06 -16.17 -1.61
CA PRO A 465 -27.20 -17.59 -1.41
C PRO A 465 -25.84 -18.19 -1.03
N ASP A 466 -25.78 -18.75 0.17
CA ASP A 466 -24.72 -19.66 0.57
C ASP A 466 -24.62 -20.78 -0.47
N GLY A 467 -23.39 -21.13 -0.85
CA GLY A 467 -23.15 -22.47 -1.39
C GLY A 467 -23.72 -23.51 -0.42
N PRO A 468 -24.15 -24.68 -0.90
CA PRO A 468 -24.92 -25.61 -0.10
C PRO A 468 -24.05 -26.24 0.99
N GLU A 469 -24.01 -25.64 2.18
CA GLU A 469 -23.48 -26.29 3.38
C GLU A 469 -24.57 -26.41 4.44
N LEU A 470 -25.04 -27.65 4.59
CA LEU A 470 -25.92 -28.07 5.66
C LEU A 470 -25.18 -27.96 7.00
N GLY A 471 -25.71 -27.14 7.92
CA GLY A 471 -25.57 -27.39 9.36
C GLY A 471 -24.66 -26.48 10.17
N ALA A 472 -24.20 -25.34 9.66
CA ALA A 472 -23.56 -24.33 10.51
C ALA A 472 -24.62 -23.42 11.15
N SER A 473 -24.68 -23.40 12.48
CA SER A 473 -25.49 -22.47 13.26
C SER A 473 -25.21 -21.02 12.82
N SER A 474 -26.27 -20.25 12.57
CA SER A 474 -26.23 -18.82 12.24
C SER A 474 -25.56 -18.00 13.35
N SER A 475 -24.24 -17.88 13.33
CA SER A 475 -23.54 -16.82 14.04
C SER A 475 -23.64 -15.55 13.18
N SER A 476 -24.32 -14.54 13.71
CA SER A 476 -24.47 -13.22 13.13
C SER A 476 -23.13 -12.47 13.14
N HIS A 477 -22.19 -12.90 12.30
CA HIS A 477 -20.90 -12.23 12.17
C HIS A 477 -21.12 -10.86 11.51
N SER A 478 -20.82 -9.80 12.27
CA SER A 478 -20.85 -8.42 11.76
C SER A 478 -19.90 -8.30 10.57
N ALA A 479 -20.38 -7.73 9.46
CA ALA A 479 -19.62 -7.63 8.22
C ALA A 479 -18.62 -6.47 8.32
N ALA A 480 -17.52 -6.52 7.57
CA ALA A 480 -16.76 -5.30 7.31
C ALA A 480 -17.63 -4.28 6.56
N PHE A 481 -17.42 -3.00 6.81
CA PHE A 481 -18.26 -1.94 6.27
C PHE A 481 -17.48 -0.65 5.99
N LEU A 482 -18.06 0.22 5.17
CA LEU A 482 -17.55 1.53 4.85
C LEU A 482 -18.39 2.57 5.58
N TRP A 483 -17.75 3.53 6.23
CA TRP A 483 -18.45 4.56 6.98
C TRP A 483 -17.81 5.93 6.74
N GLN A 484 -18.62 6.97 6.52
CA GLN A 484 -18.14 8.34 6.30
C GLN A 484 -17.56 9.00 7.58
N ALA A 485 -17.71 8.35 8.73
CA ALA A 485 -17.09 8.74 9.98
C ALA A 485 -15.64 8.24 10.07
N PRO A 486 -14.63 9.12 10.24
CA PRO A 486 -13.28 8.71 10.57
C PRO A 486 -13.16 8.27 12.04
N ASN A 487 -12.15 7.45 12.32
CA ASN A 487 -11.82 6.98 13.68
C ASN A 487 -10.56 7.67 14.23
N SER A 488 -10.58 8.12 15.48
CA SER A 488 -9.43 8.71 16.18
C SER A 488 -8.68 7.76 17.11
N ASN A 489 -9.23 6.60 17.45
CA ASN A 489 -8.64 5.67 18.41
C ASN A 489 -7.52 4.85 17.79
N ALA A 490 -7.82 4.02 16.78
CA ALA A 490 -6.83 3.21 16.11
C ALA A 490 -7.13 3.11 14.62
N ALA A 491 -6.53 4.00 13.82
CA ALA A 491 -6.74 4.01 12.37
C ALA A 491 -5.52 4.48 11.56
N LEU A 492 -5.32 3.83 10.42
CA LEU A 492 -4.32 4.19 9.42
C LEU A 492 -4.93 5.19 8.41
N PHE A 493 -4.41 6.42 8.37
CA PHE A 493 -4.80 7.43 7.40
C PHE A 493 -3.92 7.38 6.14
N ILE A 494 -4.55 7.50 4.98
CA ILE A 494 -3.84 7.50 3.70
C ILE A 494 -3.08 8.82 3.53
N GLY A 495 -1.80 8.78 3.14
CA GLY A 495 -0.93 9.98 3.06
C GLY A 495 -1.49 11.11 2.21
N GLU A 496 -2.05 10.79 1.05
CA GLU A 496 -2.72 11.76 0.15
C GLU A 496 -3.87 12.47 0.87
N ARG A 497 -4.67 11.72 1.65
CA ARG A 497 -5.82 12.23 2.39
C ARG A 497 -5.40 13.03 3.61
N TRP A 498 -4.31 12.63 4.27
CA TRP A 498 -3.70 13.40 5.35
C TRP A 498 -3.16 14.75 4.87
N ALA A 499 -2.46 14.77 3.73
CA ALA A 499 -1.96 16.01 3.14
C ALA A 499 -3.11 16.95 2.71
N GLU A 500 -4.20 16.38 2.17
CA GLU A 500 -5.41 17.15 1.86
C GLU A 500 -6.09 17.70 3.11
N LEU A 501 -6.18 16.91 4.19
CA LEU A 501 -6.70 17.36 5.49
C LEU A 501 -5.89 18.52 6.05
N HIS A 502 -4.56 18.44 5.98
CA HIS A 502 -3.69 19.53 6.41
C HIS A 502 -3.94 20.80 5.58
N GLY A 503 -4.06 20.69 4.26
CA GLY A 503 -4.39 21.83 3.39
C GLY A 503 -5.77 22.42 3.70
N PHE A 504 -6.77 21.55 3.92
CA PHE A 504 -8.12 21.93 4.29
C PHE A 504 -8.17 22.71 5.61
N VAL A 505 -7.51 22.22 6.66
CA VAL A 505 -7.47 22.90 7.96
C VAL A 505 -6.75 24.23 7.86
N SER A 506 -5.62 24.29 7.17
CA SER A 506 -4.89 25.55 6.96
C SER A 506 -5.77 26.63 6.32
N GLN A 507 -6.51 26.30 5.26
CA GLN A 507 -7.40 27.24 4.58
C GLN A 507 -8.64 27.59 5.42
N LEU A 508 -9.16 26.61 6.18
CA LEU A 508 -10.31 26.81 7.05
C LEU A 508 -9.99 27.81 8.17
N LEU A 509 -8.83 27.69 8.81
CA LEU A 509 -8.42 28.59 9.89
C LEU A 509 -8.22 30.03 9.37
N GLU A 510 -7.57 30.18 8.20
CA GLU A 510 -7.40 31.50 7.57
C GLU A 510 -8.76 32.13 7.22
N ALA A 511 -9.69 31.34 6.67
CA ALA A 511 -11.04 31.81 6.38
C ALA A 511 -11.81 32.19 7.65
N GLN A 512 -11.68 31.42 8.74
CA GLN A 512 -12.31 31.68 10.03
C GLN A 512 -11.83 32.98 10.67
N HIS A 513 -10.53 33.26 10.63
CA HIS A 513 -9.98 34.52 11.17
C HIS A 513 -10.45 35.75 10.36
N GLY A 514 -10.79 35.57 9.08
CA GLY A 514 -11.35 36.62 8.23
C GLY A 514 -12.87 36.83 8.35
N LEU A 515 -13.60 35.90 8.98
CA LEU A 515 -15.06 35.95 9.10
C LEU A 515 -15.51 36.84 10.28
N GLN A 516 -16.53 37.67 10.05
CA GLN A 516 -17.11 38.53 11.10
C GLN A 516 -17.93 37.73 12.14
N SER A 517 -18.50 36.60 11.74
CA SER A 517 -19.23 35.68 12.60
C SER A 517 -19.08 34.24 12.11
N THR A 518 -19.10 33.28 13.05
CA THR A 518 -18.98 31.86 12.73
C THR A 518 -20.25 31.36 12.01
N PRO A 519 -20.15 30.86 10.76
CA PRO A 519 -21.30 30.31 10.04
C PRO A 519 -21.90 29.12 10.79
N ALA A 520 -23.23 28.94 10.68
CA ALA A 520 -23.94 27.82 11.32
C ALA A 520 -23.30 26.46 11.02
N LEU A 521 -22.83 26.25 9.78
CA LEU A 521 -22.17 25.02 9.35
C LEU A 521 -20.85 24.73 10.10
N LEU A 522 -20.17 25.74 10.64
CA LEU A 522 -18.99 25.56 11.49
C LEU A 522 -19.33 25.53 12.98
N ALA A 523 -20.41 26.21 13.39
CA ALA A 523 -20.86 26.28 14.77
C ALA A 523 -21.55 24.99 15.23
N GLU A 524 -22.30 24.33 14.35
CA GLU A 524 -22.92 23.03 14.59
C GLU A 524 -21.87 21.91 14.41
N LYS A 525 -21.35 21.40 15.53
CA LYS A 525 -20.43 20.26 15.54
C LYS A 525 -21.20 18.95 15.61
N SER A 526 -20.78 17.98 14.81
CA SER A 526 -21.34 16.64 14.82
C SER A 526 -20.53 15.69 15.71
N VAL A 527 -19.25 15.99 15.94
CA VAL A 527 -18.37 15.18 16.79
C VAL A 527 -18.49 15.60 18.26
N SER A 528 -18.67 14.62 19.14
CA SER A 528 -18.66 14.81 20.60
C SER A 528 -17.32 15.35 21.10
N LYS A 529 -17.36 16.10 22.20
CA LYS A 529 -16.17 16.55 22.94
C LYS A 529 -15.41 15.41 23.65
N ASP A 530 -15.91 14.18 23.57
CA ASP A 530 -15.16 12.99 23.97
C ASP A 530 -14.12 12.58 22.90
N TYR A 531 -14.15 13.17 21.70
CA TYR A 531 -13.16 12.94 20.66
C TYR A 531 -12.30 14.19 20.43
N PRO A 532 -11.04 14.02 19.94
CA PRO A 532 -10.19 15.15 19.59
C PRO A 532 -10.83 16.10 18.57
N SER A 533 -10.60 17.39 18.75
CA SER A 533 -11.12 18.48 17.90
C SER A 533 -10.78 18.32 16.42
N TRP A 534 -9.61 17.79 16.08
CA TRP A 534 -9.20 17.57 14.69
C TRP A 534 -10.12 16.60 13.94
N LEU A 535 -10.80 15.69 14.66
CA LEU A 535 -11.70 14.70 14.06
C LEU A 535 -12.91 15.36 13.39
N GLU A 536 -13.39 16.48 13.93
CA GLU A 536 -14.45 17.28 13.32
C GLU A 536 -14.01 17.85 11.96
N HIS A 537 -12.74 18.29 11.84
CA HIS A 537 -12.19 18.73 10.56
C HIS A 537 -12.08 17.59 9.56
N ALA A 538 -11.63 16.42 10.01
CA ALA A 538 -11.58 15.22 9.19
C ALA A 538 -12.98 14.81 8.68
N LEU A 539 -13.98 14.81 9.56
CA LEU A 539 -15.38 14.52 9.21
C LEU A 539 -15.91 15.47 8.15
N ARG A 540 -15.67 16.78 8.31
CA ARG A 540 -16.10 17.80 7.33
C ARG A 540 -15.49 17.55 5.96
N LEU A 541 -14.21 17.20 5.89
CA LEU A 541 -13.55 16.84 4.64
C LEU A 541 -14.14 15.56 4.04
N CYS A 542 -14.36 14.51 4.85
CA CYS A 542 -15.00 13.27 4.40
C CYS A 542 -16.39 13.53 3.82
N ARG A 543 -17.20 14.38 4.47
CA ARG A 543 -18.52 14.79 3.98
C ARG A 543 -18.44 15.56 2.66
N ALA A 544 -17.51 16.50 2.54
CA ALA A 544 -17.32 17.28 1.32
C ALA A 544 -16.82 16.45 0.12
N ARG A 545 -16.03 15.40 0.37
CA ARG A 545 -15.41 14.58 -0.68
C ARG A 545 -16.08 13.23 -0.92
N GLY A 546 -16.94 12.78 -0.02
CA GLY A 546 -17.46 11.42 -0.03
C GLY A 546 -16.37 10.39 0.31
N TYR A 547 -15.41 10.76 1.16
CA TYR A 547 -14.39 9.82 1.62
C TYR A 547 -14.93 8.94 2.74
N MET A 548 -14.44 7.71 2.79
CA MET A 548 -14.95 6.66 3.68
C MET A 548 -13.79 5.99 4.42
N THR A 549 -14.04 5.63 5.67
CA THR A 549 -13.17 4.77 6.47
C THR A 549 -13.63 3.33 6.36
N VAL A 550 -12.68 2.41 6.18
CA VAL A 550 -12.94 0.97 6.15
C VAL A 550 -12.88 0.44 7.58
N TYR A 551 -13.98 -0.16 8.05
CA TYR A 551 -14.06 -0.78 9.37
C TYR A 551 -14.07 -2.31 9.26
N PRO A 552 -13.29 -3.01 10.11
CA PRO A 552 -13.35 -4.47 10.20
C PRO A 552 -14.70 -4.93 10.78
N GLY A 553 -15.09 -6.17 10.48
CA GLY A 553 -16.21 -6.80 11.18
C GLY A 553 -15.90 -7.02 12.66
N ALA A 554 -16.92 -7.20 13.51
CA ALA A 554 -16.75 -7.25 14.97
C ALA A 554 -15.76 -8.32 15.45
N ASP A 555 -15.78 -9.53 14.88
CA ASP A 555 -14.85 -10.58 15.26
C ASP A 555 -13.40 -10.26 14.88
N LEU A 556 -13.21 -9.63 13.72
CA LEU A 556 -11.89 -9.20 13.30
C LEU A 556 -11.40 -8.03 14.16
N ALA A 557 -12.25 -7.04 14.43
CA ALA A 557 -11.92 -5.91 15.31
C ALA A 557 -11.43 -6.39 16.69
N ALA A 558 -12.13 -7.35 17.29
CA ALA A 558 -11.76 -7.95 18.57
C ALA A 558 -10.41 -8.72 18.54
N ASN A 559 -9.94 -9.12 17.36
CA ASN A 559 -8.64 -9.76 17.16
C ASN A 559 -7.53 -8.74 16.82
N LEU A 560 -7.84 -7.45 16.64
CA LEU A 560 -6.90 -6.42 16.18
C LEU A 560 -6.55 -5.42 17.27
N ALA A 561 -7.56 -4.81 17.88
CA ALA A 561 -7.38 -3.74 18.85
C ALA A 561 -8.54 -3.70 19.84
N THR A 562 -8.23 -3.31 21.07
CA THR A 562 -9.23 -2.93 22.07
C THR A 562 -8.93 -1.55 22.60
N THR A 563 -9.98 -0.80 22.93
CA THR A 563 -9.89 0.54 23.49
C THR A 563 -10.42 0.47 24.91
N HIS A 564 -9.54 0.69 25.89
CA HIS A 564 -9.88 0.60 27.31
C HIS A 564 -10.45 1.93 27.83
N GLY A 565 -11.47 1.85 28.70
CA GLY A 565 -12.19 3.01 29.24
C GLY A 565 -11.75 3.44 30.65
N GLU A 566 -11.03 2.57 31.37
CA GLU A 566 -10.72 2.69 32.80
C GLU A 566 -9.80 3.87 33.16
N LEU A 567 -8.94 4.26 32.23
CA LEU A 567 -8.04 5.42 32.32
C LEU A 567 -8.29 6.41 31.16
N TYR A 568 -9.51 6.46 30.66
CA TYR A 568 -9.87 7.44 29.64
C TYR A 568 -9.69 8.87 30.18
N GLN A 569 -9.05 9.71 29.37
CA GLN A 569 -8.98 11.14 29.60
C GLN A 569 -9.55 11.88 28.42
N LYS A 570 -10.27 12.96 28.73
CA LYS A 570 -10.78 13.86 27.70
C LYS A 570 -9.61 14.52 26.96
N PRO A 571 -9.79 14.84 25.67
CA PRO A 571 -8.83 15.63 24.93
C PRO A 571 -8.49 16.94 25.68
N GLU A 572 -7.23 17.35 25.63
CA GLU A 572 -6.69 18.47 26.42
C GLU A 572 -7.46 19.78 26.18
N GLU A 573 -7.96 20.00 24.95
CA GLU A 573 -8.78 21.17 24.60
C GLU A 573 -10.13 21.25 25.34
N TYR A 574 -10.61 20.14 25.90
CA TYR A 574 -11.87 20.03 26.61
C TYR A 574 -11.69 19.71 28.10
N GLU A 575 -10.47 19.73 28.63
CA GLU A 575 -10.17 19.37 30.02
C GLU A 575 -10.93 20.25 31.03
N ASN A 576 -11.15 21.52 30.70
CA ASN A 576 -11.86 22.49 31.56
C ASN A 576 -13.39 22.32 31.54
N ASP A 577 -13.95 21.50 30.64
CA ASP A 577 -15.38 21.29 30.54
C ASP A 577 -15.87 20.38 31.67
N ARG A 578 -16.77 20.89 32.52
CA ARG A 578 -17.26 20.22 33.74
C ARG A 578 -18.12 18.96 33.51
N SER A 579 -18.31 18.51 32.28
CA SER A 579 -19.08 17.28 32.01
C SER A 579 -18.18 16.06 32.27
N SER A 580 -18.47 15.28 33.31
CA SER A 580 -17.78 14.00 33.54
C SER A 580 -18.55 12.87 32.86
N THR A 581 -18.16 12.53 31.63
CA THR A 581 -18.63 11.28 31.00
C THR A 581 -17.86 10.14 31.66
N LYS A 582 -18.51 9.33 32.50
CA LYS A 582 -17.91 8.07 32.97
C LYS A 582 -17.94 7.07 31.81
N HIS A 583 -16.78 6.62 31.37
CA HIS A 583 -16.69 5.44 30.51
C HIS A 583 -16.90 4.20 31.39
N SER A 584 -17.77 3.30 30.93
CA SER A 584 -18.08 2.04 31.61
C SER A 584 -17.17 0.95 31.06
N ASP A 585 -16.57 0.15 31.95
CA ASP A 585 -15.76 -1.03 31.58
C ASP A 585 -16.61 -2.10 30.84
N GLU A 586 -17.95 -2.00 30.90
CA GLU A 586 -18.88 -2.94 30.24
C GLU A 586 -18.85 -2.84 28.69
N ASP A 587 -18.34 -1.74 28.13
CA ASP A 587 -18.25 -1.51 26.68
C ASP A 587 -16.92 -2.01 26.07
N GLU A 588 -16.02 -2.58 26.87
CA GLU A 588 -14.70 -3.03 26.42
C GLU A 588 -14.76 -4.34 25.63
N ILE A 589 -14.19 -4.32 24.42
CA ILE A 589 -14.05 -5.52 23.60
C ILE A 589 -12.82 -6.30 24.09
N ILE A 590 -12.99 -7.53 24.56
CA ILE A 590 -11.87 -8.34 25.02
C ILE A 590 -11.00 -8.76 23.82
N LEU A 591 -9.72 -8.41 23.87
CA LEU A 591 -8.74 -8.76 22.85
C LEU A 591 -8.53 -10.28 22.81
N ARG A 592 -8.85 -10.90 21.68
CA ARG A 592 -8.68 -12.34 21.46
C ARG A 592 -7.30 -12.64 20.86
N GLN A 593 -6.71 -13.75 21.28
CA GLN A 593 -5.46 -14.27 20.73
C GLN A 593 -5.77 -15.33 19.67
N GLY A 594 -5.70 -14.96 18.39
CA GLY A 594 -5.92 -15.85 17.25
C GLY A 594 -5.02 -15.51 16.07
N THR A 595 -4.94 -16.38 15.07
CA THR A 595 -4.22 -16.03 13.83
C THR A 595 -5.04 -15.02 13.03
N LEU A 596 -4.38 -14.21 12.19
CA LEU A 596 -5.07 -13.24 11.35
C LEU A 596 -6.14 -13.91 10.46
N LEU A 597 -5.84 -15.09 9.93
CA LEU A 597 -6.75 -15.82 9.05
C LEU A 597 -7.99 -16.35 9.78
N ASP A 598 -7.88 -16.70 11.07
CA ASP A 598 -9.03 -17.13 11.87
C ASP A 598 -10.04 -16.00 12.09
N GLY A 599 -9.57 -14.74 12.02
CA GLY A 599 -10.43 -13.55 12.09
C GLY A 599 -11.03 -13.13 10.76
N LEU A 600 -10.60 -13.71 9.63
CA LEU A 600 -11.17 -13.38 8.32
C LEU A 600 -12.42 -14.22 8.05
N PRO A 601 -13.47 -13.63 7.42
CA PRO A 601 -14.69 -14.36 7.13
C PRO A 601 -14.39 -15.58 6.24
N ASN A 602 -14.72 -16.78 6.75
CA ASN A 602 -14.56 -18.07 6.08
C ASN A 602 -13.13 -18.40 5.61
N GLY A 603 -12.10 -17.69 6.08
CA GLY A 603 -10.73 -17.83 5.57
C GLY A 603 -10.55 -17.43 4.09
N GLU A 604 -11.54 -16.78 3.49
CA GLU A 604 -11.57 -16.45 2.06
C GLU A 604 -10.75 -15.19 1.71
N GLY A 605 -10.52 -14.31 2.68
CA GLY A 605 -9.76 -13.07 2.51
C GLY A 605 -10.49 -11.87 3.09
N LEU A 606 -10.02 -10.67 2.74
CA LEU A 606 -10.76 -9.44 3.01
C LEU A 606 -11.94 -9.30 2.03
N PRO A 607 -13.11 -8.85 2.48
CA PRO A 607 -14.26 -8.65 1.59
C PRO A 607 -13.98 -7.55 0.58
N ARG A 608 -14.61 -7.64 -0.60
CA ARG A 608 -14.48 -6.62 -1.64
C ARG A 608 -15.35 -5.40 -1.30
N PHE A 609 -15.03 -4.24 -1.85
CA PHE A 609 -15.81 -3.02 -1.61
C PHE A 609 -17.31 -3.15 -1.94
N ASN A 610 -17.66 -3.93 -2.97
CA ASN A 610 -19.05 -4.17 -3.37
C ASN A 610 -19.82 -5.11 -2.43
N GLU A 611 -19.13 -5.82 -1.53
CA GLU A 611 -19.73 -6.71 -0.53
C GLU A 611 -19.95 -6.00 0.81
N MET A 612 -19.38 -4.81 0.98
CA MET A 612 -19.48 -4.02 2.21
C MET A 612 -20.75 -3.18 2.24
N SER A 613 -21.32 -3.03 3.44
CA SER A 613 -22.38 -2.04 3.67
C SER A 613 -21.78 -0.63 3.73
N LEU A 614 -22.48 0.36 3.19
CA LEU A 614 -22.10 1.77 3.25
C LEU A 614 -22.95 2.49 4.31
N LEU A 615 -22.30 3.26 5.17
CA LEU A 615 -22.91 4.10 6.19
C LEU A 615 -22.55 5.57 5.98
N SER A 616 -23.56 6.44 6.04
CA SER A 616 -23.40 7.89 6.09
C SER A 616 -22.77 8.32 7.43
N TRP A 617 -22.36 9.60 7.53
CA TRP A 617 -21.73 10.18 8.72
C TRP A 617 -22.57 10.08 10.00
N ASP A 618 -23.89 9.87 9.86
CA ASP A 618 -24.91 9.75 10.90
C ASP A 618 -25.37 8.29 11.13
N ASP A 619 -24.55 7.32 10.73
CA ASP A 619 -24.68 5.88 10.97
C ASP A 619 -25.80 5.20 10.18
N ASN A 620 -26.49 5.96 9.33
CA ASN A 620 -27.55 5.46 8.48
C ASN A 620 -26.99 4.77 7.24
N ARG A 621 -27.63 3.67 6.82
CA ARG A 621 -27.29 2.98 5.57
C ARG A 621 -27.57 3.90 4.38
N ILE A 622 -26.62 3.98 3.46
CA ILE A 622 -26.70 4.86 2.28
C ILE A 622 -26.22 4.13 1.02
N SER A 623 -26.75 4.48 -0.15
CA SER A 623 -26.22 4.00 -1.43
C SER A 623 -25.00 4.82 -1.87
N LEU A 624 -24.21 4.30 -2.81
CA LEU A 624 -23.05 5.06 -3.32
C LEU A 624 -23.50 6.30 -4.10
N GLU A 625 -24.62 6.20 -4.82
CA GLU A 625 -25.25 7.29 -5.56
C GLU A 625 -25.69 8.40 -4.62
N ASP A 626 -26.47 8.07 -3.59
CA ASP A 626 -26.97 9.04 -2.60
C ASP A 626 -25.81 9.70 -1.85
N LEU A 627 -24.78 8.93 -1.46
CA LEU A 627 -23.58 9.46 -0.82
C LEU A 627 -22.89 10.51 -1.71
N ASN A 628 -22.77 10.26 -3.02
CA ASN A 628 -22.17 11.22 -3.94
C ASN A 628 -23.04 12.49 -4.05
N GLU A 629 -24.35 12.36 -4.12
CA GLU A 629 -25.28 13.51 -4.16
C GLU A 629 -25.19 14.36 -2.89
N GLU A 630 -25.18 13.71 -1.72
CA GLU A 630 -25.03 14.38 -0.43
C GLU A 630 -23.69 15.10 -0.32
N SER A 631 -22.59 14.47 -0.74
CA SER A 631 -21.27 15.10 -0.75
C SER A 631 -21.19 16.31 -1.67
N ILE A 632 -21.76 16.22 -2.88
CA ILE A 632 -21.82 17.37 -3.80
C ILE A 632 -22.63 18.51 -3.18
N LYS A 633 -23.78 18.20 -2.57
CA LYS A 633 -24.63 19.20 -1.90
C LYS A 633 -23.93 19.84 -0.71
N TYR A 634 -23.27 19.04 0.12
CA TYR A 634 -22.50 19.52 1.28
C TYR A 634 -21.35 20.41 0.84
N ALA A 635 -20.54 19.99 -0.15
CA ALA A 635 -19.45 20.78 -0.69
C ALA A 635 -19.94 22.11 -1.30
N ALA A 636 -21.04 22.10 -2.05
CA ALA A 636 -21.62 23.31 -2.61
C ALA A 636 -22.10 24.29 -1.52
N GLY A 637 -22.66 23.77 -0.42
CA GLY A 637 -23.02 24.54 0.77
C GLY A 637 -21.80 25.14 1.45
N PHE A 638 -20.80 24.30 1.75
CA PHE A 638 -19.55 24.68 2.39
C PHE A 638 -18.82 25.80 1.63
N ARG A 639 -18.68 25.66 0.30
CA ARG A 639 -18.04 26.67 -0.56
C ARG A 639 -18.69 28.04 -0.45
N ARG A 640 -20.03 28.10 -0.34
CA ARG A 640 -20.78 29.36 -0.28
C ARG A 640 -20.69 30.02 1.10
N THR A 641 -20.78 29.22 2.16
CA THR A 641 -20.92 29.74 3.53
C THR A 641 -19.57 29.93 4.22
N VAL A 642 -18.63 29.02 4.00
CA VAL A 642 -17.32 29.01 4.63
C VAL A 642 -16.23 29.41 3.65
N GLY A 643 -16.27 28.85 2.43
CA GLY A 643 -15.26 29.08 1.40
C GLY A 643 -15.31 30.45 0.73
N GLY A 644 -16.33 31.27 0.97
CA GLY A 644 -16.47 32.61 0.37
C GLY A 644 -16.78 32.63 -1.14
N CYS A 645 -17.11 31.50 -1.74
CA CYS A 645 -17.37 31.39 -3.18
C CYS A 645 -18.77 31.90 -3.55
N ARG A 646 -18.86 32.79 -4.56
CA ARG A 646 -20.15 33.29 -5.10
C ARG A 646 -21.01 32.19 -5.71
N SER A 647 -20.37 31.27 -6.42
CA SER A 647 -21.03 30.10 -6.97
C SER A 647 -20.60 28.85 -6.20
N GLY A 648 -21.58 28.04 -5.80
CA GLY A 648 -21.31 26.70 -5.26
C GLY A 648 -21.14 25.65 -6.36
N GLN A 649 -20.65 26.04 -7.54
CA GLN A 649 -20.42 25.08 -8.62
C GLN A 649 -19.33 24.10 -8.21
N PRO A 650 -19.46 22.82 -8.59
CA PRO A 650 -18.43 21.84 -8.33
C PRO A 650 -17.15 22.24 -9.08
N ALA A 651 -16.04 22.28 -8.35
CA ALA A 651 -14.70 22.45 -8.91
C ALA A 651 -13.98 21.09 -8.92
N GLN A 652 -12.90 21.00 -9.71
CA GLN A 652 -12.05 19.82 -9.64
C GLN A 652 -11.35 19.75 -8.27
N PRO A 653 -11.34 18.58 -7.61
CA PRO A 653 -10.65 18.41 -6.34
C PRO A 653 -9.17 18.79 -6.43
N ASP A 654 -8.74 19.70 -5.56
CA ASP A 654 -7.35 20.08 -5.40
C ASP A 654 -6.71 19.27 -4.25
N PRO A 655 -5.46 18.78 -4.39
CA PRO A 655 -4.78 18.01 -3.35
C PRO A 655 -4.57 18.75 -2.02
N SER A 656 -4.68 20.08 -1.99
CA SER A 656 -4.63 20.90 -0.77
C SER A 656 -6.00 21.46 -0.38
N ALA A 657 -7.07 20.88 -0.93
CA ALA A 657 -8.46 21.31 -0.74
C ALA A 657 -8.75 22.78 -1.08
N LYS A 658 -7.86 23.44 -1.85
CA LYS A 658 -8.01 24.85 -2.23
C LYS A 658 -9.26 25.10 -3.03
N ASP A 659 -9.72 24.09 -3.77
CA ASP A 659 -10.93 24.20 -4.55
C ASP A 659 -12.14 24.53 -3.66
N LEU A 660 -12.20 24.11 -2.40
CA LEU A 660 -13.31 24.41 -1.48
C LEU A 660 -13.38 25.88 -1.04
N PHE A 661 -12.37 26.69 -1.34
CA PHE A 661 -12.24 28.09 -0.93
C PHE A 661 -12.03 29.01 -2.14
N CYS A 662 -12.52 30.23 -2.08
CA CYS A 662 -12.34 31.27 -3.10
C CYS A 662 -11.72 32.51 -2.45
N MET A 663 -10.39 32.53 -2.34
CA MET A 663 -9.62 33.67 -1.80
C MET A 663 -9.28 34.66 -2.94
N GLY A 664 -9.56 35.96 -2.77
CA GLY A 664 -9.15 37.02 -3.72
C GLY A 664 -10.16 37.37 -4.83
N ASP A 665 -9.68 37.76 -6.02
CA ASP A 665 -10.46 38.30 -7.16
C ASP A 665 -11.52 37.34 -7.74
N ASP A 666 -11.48 36.04 -7.39
CA ASP A 666 -12.54 35.07 -7.71
C ASP A 666 -13.82 35.29 -6.85
N GLY A 667 -13.75 36.18 -5.85
CA GLY A 667 -14.85 36.69 -5.04
C GLY A 667 -15.40 38.06 -5.45
N VAL A 668 -14.88 38.71 -6.50
CA VAL A 668 -15.30 40.05 -7.00
C VAL A 668 -16.26 40.01 -8.18
#